data_AF-A0A928BFS2-F1
#
_entry.id   AF-A0A928BFS2-F1
#
_cell.length_a   1.000
_cell.length_b   1.000
_cell.length_c   1.000
_cell.angle_alpha   90.00
_cell.angle_beta   90.00
_cell.angle_gamma   90.00
#
_symmetry.space_group_name_H-M   'P 1'
#
loop_
_entity.id
_entity.type
_entity.pdbx_description
1 polymer ?
#
loop_
_entity_poly.entity_id
_entity_poly.type
_entity_poly.pdbx_seq_one_letter_code
_entity_poly.pdbx_strand_id
1 'polypeptide(L)'
;MTFKKLIAIIAAILALHSCTTDASLMCNYTSADISTTEEEHVVLAGFAARENLSDGIHIPLRTHALAITDGEQKVCIISNDVMEISPSLAGEIRTEISRRSGLPYDRILLHCIHTHSAPRFGGASAQPGGTNAAYKERTVEAIISNAVKAITDEKAYQEFHLETARGTTDINRNRCEAEGPVDHSLYAAKVVGKNGKPICAFFNLACHPVSMGHISLMLSSDYSGVARREISKDWGCEVFQITGASGNMNPVGPESTYEQAEIIGGMLYESLKSLEFEVVPAQGKLRFTTGLAELPYSIEEVTPEAVKAHADDLVANMKTVFPRFARDVRGWEAEILERFAEGPVKSKLDFNMAALNLDGVLFFFTQGEPFCEYQMEARKAFPEKTVFFAGYTGGQNSYLPSAHAFATRKGYEYEIEQMHVYIKAPYPLSDKMPEAYREAVFQTIAAVDDAERYSIIPAPAHLEPRNGNYSFKGEPEIKYIEDSSVAPEGYVLDITTKGITVTASTEAGRFYAMQTVRQLLPAEVYAPEGFSDKKWTLPCCRIEDEPKFAWRGMHLDCGRYFYPKEEVMKFIDMMAMHKQNMFHWHLTEDQGWRIEIKKYPKLTEVGAWRKETAGYPDKGEKSDGKPHGGFYTQDDVREIVAYAAERHITVVPEIELPGHSGAAIAAYPWLSCTPDEPKEVVTSWGVKTDVFCPSPRTFGFLEDVFDEVLELFPSPYYHIGGDECPKDAWRASSYCHHLADSLGLSSVDDLQYYFVRHFDTYLRERGKTVIGWDEILDGSAVPSTVVMSYRGHAPASRAFEKDMKVILAPNRWCYYDYDQEEIKDIPANHHLFITLRKAYTYDYMQYLNKDVAHKADDLLLGIQACVWGEYIPDAPKLHTQTYPRSATIAEVTWTADSSRNWDNFRVRLEKEFDRLEAKGVDYSKAYWQVIVNMDLESEYPREVELELDYPYAVIRYTTDGTEPTADSPLAPRYMTVNKGDVISARGFMPDGTPVGITMTRTF
;
A
#
# COMPACT_ATOMS: atom_id res chain seq x y z
N MET A 1 25.53 -7.45 -44.44
CA MET A 1 25.32 -6.08 -43.93
C MET A 1 26.64 -5.64 -43.30
N THR A 2 27.28 -4.56 -43.76
CA THR A 2 28.66 -4.20 -43.39
C THR A 2 28.75 -3.59 -41.99
N PHE A 3 29.84 -3.88 -41.26
CA PHE A 3 30.13 -3.42 -39.88
C PHE A 3 29.95 -1.89 -39.68
N LYS A 4 30.17 -1.08 -40.73
CA LYS A 4 29.89 0.37 -40.73
C LYS A 4 28.40 0.73 -40.66
N LYS A 5 27.49 -0.09 -41.24
CA LYS A 5 26.04 0.09 -41.09
C LYS A 5 25.57 -0.32 -39.70
N LEU A 6 26.21 -1.32 -39.08
CA LEU A 6 25.90 -1.72 -37.70
C LEU A 6 26.31 -0.62 -36.71
N ILE A 7 27.49 0.00 -36.89
CA ILE A 7 27.94 1.14 -36.08
C ILE A 7 27.06 2.37 -36.32
N ALA A 8 26.60 2.63 -37.55
CA ALA A 8 25.68 3.74 -37.83
C ALA A 8 24.28 3.52 -37.22
N ILE A 9 23.80 2.27 -37.18
CA ILE A 9 22.53 1.91 -36.53
C ILE A 9 22.67 1.95 -35.01
N ILE A 10 23.79 1.47 -34.45
CA ILE A 10 24.07 1.55 -33.00
C ILE A 10 24.28 3.01 -32.57
N ALA A 11 24.95 3.84 -33.38
CA ALA A 11 25.08 5.27 -33.13
C ALA A 11 23.75 6.02 -33.30
N ALA A 12 22.86 5.59 -34.20
CA ALA A 12 21.51 6.14 -34.31
C ALA A 12 20.60 5.70 -33.15
N ILE A 13 20.74 4.47 -32.65
CA ILE A 13 20.03 3.97 -31.47
C ILE A 13 20.56 4.62 -30.18
N LEU A 14 21.88 4.85 -30.07
CA LEU A 14 22.49 5.59 -28.96
C LEU A 14 22.21 7.10 -29.02
N ALA A 15 22.09 7.69 -30.21
CA ALA A 15 21.65 9.08 -30.38
C ALA A 15 20.14 9.26 -30.15
N LEU A 16 19.34 8.21 -30.33
CA LEU A 16 17.93 8.17 -29.91
C LEU A 16 17.78 8.01 -28.38
N HIS A 17 18.83 7.57 -27.66
CA HIS A 17 18.86 7.48 -26.19
C HIS A 17 19.66 8.61 -25.51
N SER A 18 20.06 9.64 -26.25
CA SER A 18 20.76 10.81 -25.68
C SER A 18 20.15 12.16 -26.08
N CYS A 19 18.91 12.18 -26.56
CA CYS A 19 18.08 13.37 -26.52
C CYS A 19 17.12 13.21 -25.34
N THR A 20 17.58 13.56 -24.14
CA THR A 20 16.65 14.08 -23.14
C THR A 20 16.12 15.39 -23.73
N THR A 21 15.02 15.33 -24.47
CA THR A 21 14.18 16.51 -24.65
C THR A 21 13.85 16.98 -23.24
N ASP A 22 14.29 18.17 -22.83
CA ASP A 22 13.81 18.78 -21.58
C ASP A 22 12.28 18.71 -21.64
N ALA A 23 11.70 17.82 -20.83
CA ALA A 23 10.26 17.61 -20.81
C ALA A 23 9.63 18.93 -20.39
N SER A 24 8.81 19.52 -21.24
CA SER A 24 8.18 20.79 -20.95
C SER A 24 6.79 20.54 -20.38
N LEU A 25 6.43 21.25 -19.31
CA LEU A 25 5.09 21.15 -18.74
C LEU A 25 4.07 21.71 -19.74
N MET A 26 3.04 20.90 -19.98
CA MET A 26 1.92 21.24 -20.86
C MET A 26 0.65 21.33 -20.02
N CYS A 27 -0.23 22.26 -20.35
CA CYS A 27 -1.54 22.34 -19.71
C CYS A 27 -2.66 22.64 -20.69
N ASN A 28 -3.86 22.24 -20.30
CA ASN A 28 -5.12 22.70 -20.87
C ASN A 28 -6.03 23.21 -19.76
N TYR A 29 -6.72 24.32 -20.02
CA TYR A 29 -7.64 24.94 -19.08
C TYR A 29 -9.00 25.12 -19.72
N THR A 30 -10.05 24.73 -18.99
CA THR A 30 -11.44 24.96 -19.40
C THR A 30 -12.28 25.42 -18.22
N SER A 31 -13.35 26.15 -18.53
CA SER A 31 -14.36 26.53 -17.56
C SER A 31 -15.77 26.35 -18.12
N ALA A 32 -16.73 26.16 -17.23
CA ALA A 32 -18.15 26.08 -17.56
C ALA A 32 -18.99 26.81 -16.52
N ASP A 33 -20.10 27.39 -16.98
CA ASP A 33 -21.12 27.99 -16.11
C ASP A 33 -21.92 26.89 -15.40
N ILE A 34 -22.10 27.04 -14.09
CA ILE A 34 -22.89 26.16 -13.24
C ILE A 34 -23.94 26.93 -12.44
N SER A 35 -24.31 28.12 -12.89
CA SER A 35 -25.38 28.93 -12.29
C SER A 35 -26.75 28.33 -12.56
N THR A 36 -27.74 28.71 -11.76
CA THR A 36 -29.15 28.46 -12.11
C THR A 36 -29.57 29.35 -13.27
N THR A 37 -30.75 29.09 -13.84
CA THR A 37 -31.39 30.08 -14.72
C THR A 37 -32.10 31.15 -13.87
N GLU A 38 -32.35 32.34 -14.44
CA GLU A 38 -33.10 33.40 -13.75
C GLU A 38 -34.53 32.98 -13.38
N GLU A 39 -35.07 31.95 -14.03
CA GLU A 39 -36.40 31.38 -13.78
C GLU A 39 -36.38 30.22 -12.76
N GLU A 40 -35.20 29.68 -12.42
CA GLU A 40 -35.04 28.54 -11.53
C GLU A 40 -34.67 29.00 -10.11
N HIS A 41 -35.65 28.93 -9.21
CA HIS A 41 -35.47 29.27 -7.80
C HIS A 41 -35.04 28.05 -6.98
N VAL A 42 -33.88 28.12 -6.33
CA VAL A 42 -33.25 27.00 -5.62
C VAL A 42 -33.03 27.30 -4.15
N VAL A 43 -32.82 26.25 -3.36
CA VAL A 43 -32.42 26.35 -1.95
C VAL A 43 -30.91 26.58 -1.89
N LEU A 44 -30.49 27.73 -1.37
CA LEU A 44 -29.08 28.04 -1.14
C LEU A 44 -28.53 27.32 0.11
N ALA A 45 -27.24 27.00 0.11
CA ALA A 45 -26.57 26.23 1.15
C ALA A 45 -26.11 27.12 2.34
N GLY A 46 -25.64 26.51 3.43
CA GLY A 46 -24.75 27.18 4.40
C GLY A 46 -25.36 27.93 5.59
N PHE A 47 -26.64 28.29 5.60
CA PHE A 47 -27.26 28.97 6.74
C PHE A 47 -28.56 28.30 7.20
N ALA A 48 -28.57 27.75 8.42
CA ALA A 48 -29.74 27.09 8.98
C ALA A 48 -30.95 28.03 9.17
N ALA A 49 -30.69 29.35 9.32
CA ALA A 49 -31.71 30.39 9.45
C ALA A 49 -32.35 30.84 8.11
N ARG A 50 -31.84 30.34 6.97
CA ARG A 50 -32.38 30.69 5.64
C ARG A 50 -33.52 29.73 5.29
N GLU A 51 -34.73 30.28 5.10
CA GLU A 51 -35.95 29.48 4.86
C GLU A 51 -36.55 29.63 3.45
N ASN A 52 -36.12 30.64 2.68
CA ASN A 52 -36.67 30.97 1.36
C ASN A 52 -35.80 30.48 0.20
N LEU A 53 -36.39 30.41 -1.01
CA LEU A 53 -35.68 30.11 -2.25
C LEU A 53 -34.88 31.33 -2.75
N SER A 54 -33.94 31.09 -3.65
CA SER A 54 -33.13 32.14 -4.28
C SER A 54 -33.99 33.17 -5.04
N ASP A 55 -33.58 34.44 -5.01
CA ASP A 55 -34.32 35.57 -5.60
C ASP A 55 -33.60 36.21 -6.80
N GLY A 56 -32.45 35.66 -7.20
CA GLY A 56 -31.68 36.12 -8.36
C GLY A 56 -30.22 35.71 -8.30
N ILE A 57 -29.45 36.19 -9.28
CA ILE A 57 -28.02 35.93 -9.42
C ILE A 57 -27.24 37.23 -9.22
N HIS A 58 -26.35 37.26 -8.23
CA HIS A 58 -25.41 38.37 -8.01
C HIS A 58 -24.13 38.16 -8.81
N ILE A 59 -23.43 37.04 -8.57
CA ILE A 59 -22.25 36.64 -9.34
C ILE A 59 -22.46 35.21 -9.83
N PRO A 60 -22.33 34.94 -11.14
CA PRO A 60 -22.41 33.59 -11.68
C PRO A 60 -21.43 32.62 -11.02
N LEU A 61 -21.82 31.34 -10.95
CA LEU A 61 -21.01 30.25 -10.43
C LEU A 61 -20.35 29.51 -11.59
N ARG A 62 -19.10 29.07 -11.40
CA ARG A 62 -18.35 28.33 -12.41
C ARG A 62 -17.67 27.09 -11.86
N THR A 63 -17.44 26.13 -12.75
CA THR A 63 -16.45 25.07 -12.56
C THR A 63 -15.25 25.36 -13.44
N HIS A 64 -14.05 25.18 -12.89
CA HIS A 64 -12.77 25.40 -13.54
C HIS A 64 -12.00 24.09 -13.53
N ALA A 65 -11.38 23.72 -14.65
CA ALA A 65 -10.55 22.52 -14.75
C ALA A 65 -9.21 22.89 -15.41
N LEU A 66 -8.12 22.59 -14.72
CA LEU A 66 -6.74 22.76 -15.19
C LEU A 66 -6.08 21.37 -15.24
N ALA A 67 -5.93 20.83 -16.45
CA ALA A 67 -5.20 19.61 -16.69
C ALA A 67 -3.73 19.94 -16.98
N ILE A 68 -2.81 19.23 -16.34
CA ILE A 68 -1.36 19.44 -16.42
C ILE A 68 -0.69 18.11 -16.71
N THR A 69 0.28 18.10 -17.61
CA THR A 69 1.09 16.92 -17.95
C THR A 69 2.55 17.30 -18.20
N ASP A 70 3.48 16.41 -17.85
CA ASP A 70 4.88 16.48 -18.29
C ASP A 70 5.20 15.51 -19.44
N GLY A 71 4.17 14.82 -19.96
CA GLY A 71 4.29 13.80 -21.00
C GLY A 71 4.27 12.37 -20.46
N GLU A 72 4.64 12.17 -19.19
CA GLU A 72 4.62 10.86 -18.52
C GLU A 72 3.45 10.79 -17.53
N GLN A 73 3.28 11.84 -16.73
CA GLN A 73 2.24 11.96 -15.72
C GLN A 73 1.24 13.05 -16.10
N LYS A 74 -0.03 12.83 -15.77
CA LYS A 74 -1.11 13.80 -15.97
C LYS A 74 -1.90 13.95 -14.67
N VAL A 75 -2.33 15.18 -14.36
CA VAL A 75 -3.22 15.52 -13.23
C VAL A 75 -4.28 16.53 -13.68
N CYS A 76 -5.41 16.57 -12.98
CA CYS A 76 -6.45 17.57 -13.22
C CYS A 76 -6.88 18.23 -11.90
N ILE A 77 -6.67 19.54 -11.79
CA ILE A 77 -7.16 20.36 -10.67
C ILE A 77 -8.51 20.93 -11.07
N ILE A 78 -9.53 20.67 -10.27
CA ILE A 78 -10.89 21.15 -10.51
C ILE A 78 -11.29 22.05 -9.34
N SER A 79 -11.67 23.30 -9.60
CA SER A 79 -12.21 24.21 -8.58
C SER A 79 -13.63 24.63 -8.93
N ASN A 80 -14.55 24.45 -7.98
CA ASN A 80 -15.97 24.65 -8.18
C ASN A 80 -16.52 25.75 -7.26
N ASP A 81 -17.31 26.66 -7.83
CA ASP A 81 -18.03 27.70 -7.09
C ASP A 81 -19.27 27.12 -6.38
N VAL A 82 -19.10 26.07 -5.58
CA VAL A 82 -20.15 25.43 -4.77
C VAL A 82 -19.77 25.42 -3.30
N MET A 83 -20.75 25.21 -2.42
CA MET A 83 -20.47 25.08 -0.98
C MET A 83 -19.75 23.75 -0.68
N GLU A 84 -20.40 22.64 -0.98
CA GLU A 84 -19.90 21.32 -0.62
C GLU A 84 -20.35 20.26 -1.62
N ILE A 85 -19.55 19.21 -1.74
CA ILE A 85 -19.86 17.96 -2.40
C ILE A 85 -19.59 16.86 -1.38
N SER A 86 -20.55 15.96 -1.12
CA SER A 86 -20.35 14.88 -0.15
C SER A 86 -19.24 13.92 -0.59
N PRO A 87 -18.59 13.18 0.32
CA PRO A 87 -17.57 12.19 -0.05
C PRO A 87 -18.05 11.19 -1.11
N SER A 88 -19.28 10.66 -0.96
CA SER A 88 -19.87 9.72 -1.93
C SER A 88 -20.00 10.35 -3.31
N LEU A 89 -20.58 11.56 -3.40
CA LEU A 89 -20.79 12.24 -4.67
C LEU A 89 -19.47 12.68 -5.31
N ALA A 90 -18.49 13.08 -4.50
CA ALA A 90 -17.14 13.37 -4.98
C ALA A 90 -16.48 12.11 -5.56
N GLY A 91 -16.66 10.96 -4.90
CA GLY A 91 -16.26 9.65 -5.41
C GLY A 91 -16.92 9.32 -6.75
N GLU A 92 -18.23 9.49 -6.87
CA GLU A 92 -18.99 9.29 -8.11
C GLU A 92 -18.49 10.18 -9.24
N ILE A 93 -18.32 11.49 -8.99
CA ILE A 93 -17.80 12.45 -9.97
C ILE A 93 -16.41 12.07 -10.45
N ARG A 94 -15.49 11.76 -9.52
CA ARG A 94 -14.10 11.40 -9.86
C ARG A 94 -14.03 10.07 -10.61
N THR A 95 -14.82 9.08 -10.20
CA THR A 95 -14.95 7.81 -10.93
C THR A 95 -15.45 8.05 -12.35
N GLU A 96 -16.46 8.89 -12.53
CA GLU A 96 -17.03 9.15 -13.84
C GLU A 96 -16.08 9.97 -14.74
N ILE A 97 -15.36 10.95 -14.18
CA ILE A 97 -14.29 11.66 -14.90
C ILE A 97 -13.19 10.68 -15.30
N SER A 98 -12.75 9.80 -14.39
CA SER A 98 -11.76 8.77 -14.67
C SER A 98 -12.23 7.86 -15.81
N ARG A 99 -13.48 7.39 -15.72
CA ARG A 99 -14.15 6.54 -16.71
C ARG A 99 -14.30 7.20 -18.10
N ARG A 100 -14.49 8.52 -18.16
CA ARG A 100 -14.66 9.25 -19.42
C ARG A 100 -13.35 9.77 -20.02
N SER A 101 -12.33 9.98 -19.20
CA SER A 101 -11.09 10.64 -19.62
C SER A 101 -9.86 9.73 -19.65
N GLY A 102 -9.88 8.59 -18.96
CA GLY A 102 -8.71 7.72 -18.78
C GLY A 102 -7.72 8.23 -17.73
N LEU A 103 -7.97 9.36 -17.07
CA LEU A 103 -7.13 9.84 -15.98
C LEU A 103 -7.37 9.02 -14.71
N PRO A 104 -6.32 8.55 -13.99
CA PRO A 104 -6.50 7.78 -12.76
C PRO A 104 -7.28 8.57 -11.69
N TYR A 105 -8.08 7.84 -10.90
CA TYR A 105 -8.98 8.40 -9.89
C TYR A 105 -8.27 9.35 -8.91
N ASP A 106 -7.09 8.97 -8.44
CA ASP A 106 -6.24 9.71 -7.50
C ASP A 106 -5.64 10.99 -8.11
N ARG A 107 -5.56 11.09 -9.44
CA ARG A 107 -5.05 12.27 -10.17
C ARG A 107 -6.11 13.33 -10.46
N ILE A 108 -7.35 13.12 -10.01
CA ILE A 108 -8.48 14.06 -10.14
C ILE A 108 -8.69 14.77 -8.80
N LEU A 109 -8.30 16.04 -8.74
CA LEU A 109 -8.26 16.86 -7.53
C LEU A 109 -9.48 17.79 -7.49
N LEU A 110 -10.57 17.33 -6.86
CA LEU A 110 -11.87 17.99 -6.86
C LEU A 110 -12.04 18.92 -5.64
N HIS A 111 -11.88 20.22 -5.84
CA HIS A 111 -11.98 21.27 -4.82
C HIS A 111 -13.28 22.09 -4.92
N CYS A 112 -13.81 22.56 -3.79
CA CYS A 112 -14.94 23.50 -3.71
C CYS A 112 -14.51 24.79 -3.01
N ILE A 113 -14.87 25.97 -3.53
CA ILE A 113 -14.49 27.23 -2.89
C ILE A 113 -15.22 27.48 -1.56
N HIS A 114 -16.28 26.70 -1.30
CA HIS A 114 -17.09 26.76 -0.10
C HIS A 114 -17.99 28.00 0.05
N THR A 115 -18.62 28.48 -1.03
CA THR A 115 -19.54 29.62 -0.94
C THR A 115 -20.89 29.23 -0.34
N HIS A 116 -21.33 29.92 0.71
CA HIS A 116 -22.66 29.74 1.34
C HIS A 116 -23.80 30.41 0.53
N SER A 117 -23.48 30.94 -0.64
CA SER A 117 -24.43 31.54 -1.57
C SER A 117 -24.59 30.71 -2.86
N ALA A 118 -24.10 29.47 -2.88
CA ALA A 118 -24.40 28.48 -3.92
C ALA A 118 -25.56 27.54 -3.53
N PRO A 119 -26.19 26.86 -4.50
CA PRO A 119 -27.28 25.94 -4.20
C PRO A 119 -26.81 24.67 -3.48
N ARG A 120 -27.69 24.12 -2.64
CA ARG A 120 -27.40 22.93 -1.83
C ARG A 120 -27.42 21.63 -2.65
N PHE A 121 -26.41 20.78 -2.48
CA PHE A 121 -26.29 19.46 -3.14
C PHE A 121 -26.79 18.26 -2.31
N GLY A 122 -27.08 18.48 -1.02
CA GLY A 122 -27.57 17.44 -0.09
C GLY A 122 -28.97 17.71 0.47
N GLY A 123 -29.52 16.71 1.15
CA GLY A 123 -30.82 16.77 1.82
C GLY A 123 -32.02 16.68 0.86
N ALA A 124 -33.24 16.83 1.39
CA ALA A 124 -34.50 16.65 0.65
C ALA A 124 -34.63 17.55 -0.59
N SER A 125 -33.97 18.71 -0.61
CA SER A 125 -33.95 19.59 -1.78
C SER A 125 -33.22 18.97 -2.96
N ALA A 126 -32.21 18.14 -2.74
CA ALA A 126 -31.34 17.60 -3.79
C ALA A 126 -31.67 16.15 -4.20
N GLN A 127 -32.72 15.57 -3.61
CA GLN A 127 -33.24 14.24 -3.94
C GLN A 127 -34.25 14.30 -5.09
N PRO A 128 -34.52 13.21 -5.83
CA PRO A 128 -35.51 13.20 -6.91
C PRO A 128 -36.86 13.78 -6.47
N GLY A 129 -37.35 14.80 -7.20
CA GLY A 129 -38.56 15.55 -6.88
C GLY A 129 -38.38 16.74 -5.93
N GLY A 130 -37.19 16.93 -5.35
CA GLY A 130 -36.82 18.10 -4.55
C GLY A 130 -36.43 19.32 -5.41
N THR A 131 -36.49 20.52 -4.82
CA THR A 131 -36.31 21.80 -5.53
C THR A 131 -34.97 21.97 -6.26
N ASN A 132 -33.89 21.39 -5.74
CA ASN A 132 -32.53 21.47 -6.32
C ASN A 132 -32.15 20.24 -7.15
N ALA A 133 -33.02 19.22 -7.29
CA ALA A 133 -32.64 17.95 -7.91
C ALA A 133 -32.13 18.14 -9.35
N ALA A 134 -32.89 18.87 -10.16
CA ALA A 134 -32.53 19.16 -11.54
C ALA A 134 -31.24 20.01 -11.65
N TYR A 135 -31.05 20.96 -10.73
CA TYR A 135 -29.83 21.75 -10.66
C TYR A 135 -28.62 20.87 -10.34
N LYS A 136 -28.71 20.02 -9.31
CA LYS A 136 -27.64 19.09 -8.92
C LYS A 136 -27.22 18.22 -10.11
N GLU A 137 -28.17 17.57 -10.79
CA GLU A 137 -27.87 16.69 -11.92
C GLU A 137 -27.14 17.43 -13.05
N ARG A 138 -27.63 18.62 -13.44
CA ARG A 138 -26.99 19.42 -14.49
C ARG A 138 -25.60 19.91 -14.07
N THR A 139 -25.44 20.34 -12.83
CA THR A 139 -24.13 20.82 -12.35
C THR A 139 -23.12 19.70 -12.22
N VAL A 140 -23.52 18.52 -11.73
CA VAL A 140 -22.65 17.34 -11.69
C VAL A 140 -22.17 16.97 -13.09
N GLU A 141 -23.07 16.92 -14.08
CA GLU A 141 -22.68 16.66 -15.46
C GLU A 141 -21.79 17.77 -16.04
N ALA A 142 -22.05 19.05 -15.72
CA ALA A 142 -21.20 20.15 -16.15
C ALA A 142 -19.77 20.06 -15.59
N ILE A 143 -19.62 19.70 -14.31
CA ILE A 143 -18.31 19.46 -13.68
C ILE A 143 -17.57 18.33 -14.39
N ILE A 144 -18.24 17.19 -14.59
CA ILE A 144 -17.66 16.01 -15.26
C ILE A 144 -17.26 16.35 -16.69
N SER A 145 -18.18 16.90 -17.48
CA SER A 145 -17.93 17.24 -18.89
C SER A 145 -16.86 18.31 -19.05
N ASN A 146 -16.80 19.31 -18.17
CA ASN A 146 -15.74 20.32 -18.19
C ASN A 146 -14.37 19.69 -17.91
N ALA A 147 -14.26 18.88 -16.86
CA ALA A 147 -13.01 18.19 -16.52
C ALA A 147 -12.56 17.22 -17.61
N VAL A 148 -13.47 16.42 -18.15
CA VAL A 148 -13.17 15.50 -19.27
C VAL A 148 -12.65 16.28 -20.46
N LYS A 149 -13.30 17.39 -20.83
CA LYS A 149 -12.83 18.26 -21.92
C LYS A 149 -11.42 18.79 -21.67
N ALA A 150 -11.11 19.27 -20.46
CA ALA A 150 -9.77 19.71 -20.10
C ALA A 150 -8.73 18.58 -20.27
N ILE A 151 -9.08 17.36 -19.87
CA ILE A 151 -8.17 16.22 -19.87
C ILE A 151 -7.91 15.67 -21.28
N THR A 152 -8.95 15.54 -22.11
CA THR A 152 -8.91 14.75 -23.36
C THR A 152 -8.72 15.58 -24.63
N ASP A 153 -8.86 16.90 -24.61
CA ASP A 153 -8.62 17.74 -25.80
C ASP A 153 -7.13 17.97 -26.02
N GLU A 154 -6.44 16.96 -26.56
CA GLU A 154 -4.98 16.96 -26.79
C GLU A 154 -4.51 18.14 -27.66
N LYS A 155 -5.38 18.70 -28.52
CA LYS A 155 -5.03 19.86 -29.37
C LYS A 155 -5.04 21.19 -28.60
N ALA A 156 -5.67 21.23 -27.42
CA ALA A 156 -5.75 22.41 -26.59
C ALA A 156 -4.58 22.52 -25.59
N TYR A 157 -3.78 21.46 -25.44
CA TYR A 157 -2.59 21.51 -24.59
C TYR A 157 -1.53 22.45 -25.17
N GLN A 158 -0.98 23.29 -24.28
CA GLN A 158 0.06 24.24 -24.61
C GLN A 158 1.13 24.24 -23.53
N GLU A 159 2.37 24.45 -23.98
CA GLU A 159 3.53 24.58 -23.10
C GLU A 159 3.40 25.83 -22.22
N PHE A 160 3.67 25.69 -20.93
CA PHE A 160 3.53 26.78 -19.96
C PHE A 160 4.67 26.82 -18.95
N HIS A 161 4.79 27.97 -18.28
CA HIS A 161 5.52 28.13 -17.03
C HIS A 161 4.62 28.81 -15.99
N LEU A 162 5.01 28.73 -14.73
CA LEU A 162 4.31 29.40 -13.64
C LEU A 162 4.99 30.71 -13.30
N GLU A 163 4.19 31.73 -13.06
CA GLU A 163 4.60 32.91 -12.29
C GLU A 163 3.84 32.88 -10.97
N THR A 164 4.52 33.08 -9.84
CA THR A 164 3.89 33.09 -8.51
C THR A 164 4.08 34.42 -7.81
N ALA A 165 3.14 34.78 -6.94
CA ALA A 165 3.21 35.95 -6.10
C ALA A 165 2.78 35.62 -4.67
N ARG A 166 3.41 36.29 -3.70
CA ARG A 166 3.09 36.18 -2.27
C ARG A 166 2.81 37.58 -1.73
N GLY A 167 1.68 37.77 -1.09
CA GLY A 167 1.32 39.02 -0.43
C GLY A 167 0.42 38.77 0.77
N THR A 168 -0.28 39.81 1.20
CA THR A 168 -1.19 39.77 2.34
C THR A 168 -2.50 40.47 2.04
N THR A 169 -3.55 40.15 2.80
CA THR A 169 -4.82 40.86 2.76
C THR A 169 -5.45 40.93 4.16
N ASP A 170 -6.18 42.01 4.42
CA ASP A 170 -6.85 42.26 5.70
C ASP A 170 -8.35 41.95 5.64
N ILE A 171 -8.78 41.17 4.63
CA ILE A 171 -10.20 40.87 4.46
C ILE A 171 -10.72 39.81 5.42
N ASN A 172 -9.85 39.04 6.07
CA ASN A 172 -10.19 37.92 6.92
C ASN A 172 -9.94 38.20 8.40
N ARG A 173 -10.70 37.52 9.25
CA ARG A 173 -10.60 37.53 10.71
C ARG A 173 -10.92 36.16 11.27
N ASN A 174 -10.46 35.91 12.49
CA ASN A 174 -10.92 34.76 13.25
C ASN A 174 -12.38 34.97 13.68
N ARG A 175 -13.23 33.99 13.38
CA ARG A 175 -14.69 34.11 13.57
C ARG A 175 -15.15 33.94 15.02
N CYS A 176 -14.37 33.29 15.88
CA CYS A 176 -14.71 33.02 17.28
C CYS A 176 -13.84 33.81 18.28
N GLU A 177 -12.59 34.10 17.93
CA GLU A 177 -11.61 34.74 18.82
C GLU A 177 -11.05 36.03 18.21
N ALA A 178 -11.43 37.21 18.72
CA ALA A 178 -10.96 38.49 18.16
C ALA A 178 -9.42 38.65 18.09
N GLU A 179 -8.71 38.08 19.07
CA GLU A 179 -7.24 38.09 19.15
C GLU A 179 -6.64 36.70 18.83
N GLY A 180 -7.43 35.82 18.21
CA GLY A 180 -6.99 34.47 17.83
C GLY A 180 -6.08 34.49 16.58
N PRO A 181 -5.56 33.32 16.18
CA PRO A 181 -4.77 33.19 14.95
C PRO A 181 -5.56 33.64 13.72
N VAL A 182 -4.91 34.37 12.82
CA VAL A 182 -5.44 34.80 11.51
C VAL A 182 -4.35 34.63 10.45
N ASP A 183 -4.66 33.95 9.35
CA ASP A 183 -3.74 33.85 8.21
C ASP A 183 -4.03 34.92 7.15
N HIS A 184 -3.32 36.04 7.23
CA HIS A 184 -3.43 37.13 6.25
C HIS A 184 -2.78 36.83 4.89
N SER A 185 -2.14 35.67 4.73
CA SER A 185 -1.37 35.36 3.52
C SER A 185 -2.28 35.20 2.29
N LEU A 186 -1.93 35.94 1.23
CA LEU A 186 -2.58 35.89 -0.08
C LEU A 186 -1.57 35.47 -1.14
N TYR A 187 -1.67 34.23 -1.62
CA TYR A 187 -0.76 33.71 -2.66
C TYR A 187 -1.50 33.65 -4.00
N ALA A 188 -0.82 33.88 -5.11
CA ALA A 188 -1.40 33.75 -6.44
C ALA A 188 -0.42 33.11 -7.43
N ALA A 189 -0.95 32.49 -8.48
CA ALA A 189 -0.14 32.07 -9.62
C ALA A 189 -0.83 32.39 -10.94
N LYS A 190 -0.01 32.61 -11.97
CA LYS A 190 -0.41 32.66 -13.38
C LYS A 190 0.20 31.48 -14.10
N VAL A 191 -0.63 30.80 -14.89
CA VAL A 191 -0.21 29.79 -15.84
C VAL A 191 0.05 30.51 -17.15
N VAL A 192 1.32 30.72 -17.51
CA VAL A 192 1.71 31.57 -18.64
C VAL A 192 2.19 30.69 -19.78
N GLY A 193 1.50 30.76 -20.92
CA GLY A 193 1.87 29.99 -22.10
C GLY A 193 3.20 30.47 -22.68
N LYS A 194 3.84 29.62 -23.49
CA LYS A 194 5.10 29.95 -24.20
C LYS A 194 5.06 31.25 -25.01
N ASN A 195 3.87 31.67 -25.45
CA ASN A 195 3.64 32.93 -26.16
C ASN A 195 3.69 34.18 -25.23
N GLY A 196 3.95 34.01 -23.95
CA GLY A 196 3.98 35.07 -22.93
C GLY A 196 2.60 35.56 -22.49
N LYS A 197 1.52 34.89 -22.90
CA LYS A 197 0.15 35.25 -22.49
C LYS A 197 -0.33 34.34 -21.37
N PRO A 198 -0.96 34.89 -20.32
CA PRO A 198 -1.63 34.10 -19.31
C PRO A 198 -2.76 33.24 -19.90
N ILE A 199 -2.78 31.96 -19.56
CA ILE A 199 -3.78 30.97 -19.94
C ILE A 199 -4.94 31.04 -18.95
N CYS A 200 -4.59 30.92 -17.67
CA CYS A 200 -5.46 31.13 -16.52
C CYS A 200 -4.61 31.58 -15.34
N ALA A 201 -5.26 32.01 -14.27
CA ALA A 201 -4.62 32.31 -13.01
C ALA A 201 -5.50 31.87 -11.84
N PHE A 202 -4.90 31.79 -10.65
CA PHE A 202 -5.63 31.49 -9.44
C PHE A 202 -4.99 32.15 -8.23
N PHE A 203 -5.77 32.28 -7.16
CA PHE A 203 -5.28 32.73 -5.86
C PHE A 203 -5.73 31.80 -4.74
N ASN A 204 -4.97 31.84 -3.65
CA ASN A 204 -5.18 31.03 -2.47
C ASN A 204 -5.19 31.88 -1.20
N LEU A 205 -6.27 31.73 -0.43
CA LEU A 205 -6.57 32.53 0.75
C LEU A 205 -7.36 31.69 1.76
N ALA A 206 -7.02 31.83 3.05
CA ALA A 206 -7.78 31.27 4.17
C ALA A 206 -8.88 32.25 4.61
N CYS A 207 -10.05 32.14 3.99
CA CYS A 207 -11.25 32.91 4.33
C CYS A 207 -12.50 32.24 3.76
N HIS A 208 -13.54 32.07 4.58
CA HIS A 208 -14.83 31.54 4.15
C HIS A 208 -15.61 32.56 3.30
N PRO A 209 -16.18 32.19 2.14
CA PRO A 209 -17.09 33.04 1.36
C PRO A 209 -18.49 33.14 1.99
N VAL A 210 -18.60 33.99 3.03
CA VAL A 210 -19.83 34.18 3.84
C VAL A 210 -20.21 35.66 4.05
N SER A 211 -19.72 36.60 3.24
CA SER A 211 -20.02 38.04 3.43
C SER A 211 -21.51 38.38 3.28
N MET A 212 -22.24 37.56 2.53
CA MET A 212 -23.66 37.77 2.20
C MET A 212 -24.65 37.26 3.26
N GLY A 213 -24.19 36.55 4.29
CA GLY A 213 -25.02 36.11 5.41
C GLY A 213 -26.29 35.30 5.05
N HIS A 214 -27.12 35.05 6.07
CA HIS A 214 -28.35 34.25 5.94
C HIS A 214 -29.53 35.02 5.32
N ILE A 215 -29.53 36.35 5.36
CA ILE A 215 -30.63 37.19 4.86
C ILE A 215 -30.61 37.28 3.32
N SER A 216 -29.43 37.18 2.71
CA SER A 216 -29.34 37.18 1.25
C SER A 216 -29.90 35.91 0.65
N LEU A 217 -30.70 36.09 -0.41
CA LEU A 217 -31.24 35.04 -1.27
C LEU A 217 -30.61 35.06 -2.67
N MET A 218 -29.54 35.83 -2.86
CA MET A 218 -28.87 35.96 -4.15
C MET A 218 -27.83 34.85 -4.32
N LEU A 219 -27.89 34.16 -5.45
CA LEU A 219 -26.88 33.19 -5.86
C LEU A 219 -25.55 33.92 -6.16
N SER A 220 -24.46 33.46 -5.57
CA SER A 220 -23.16 34.16 -5.67
C SER A 220 -21.97 33.29 -5.29
N SER A 221 -20.82 33.55 -5.92
CA SER A 221 -19.50 33.13 -5.41
C SER A 221 -18.91 34.11 -4.39
N ASP A 222 -19.75 34.99 -3.82
CA ASP A 222 -19.44 35.95 -2.76
C ASP A 222 -18.30 36.93 -3.17
N TYR A 223 -17.54 37.44 -2.21
CA TYR A 223 -16.44 38.39 -2.42
C TYR A 223 -15.41 37.88 -3.42
N SER A 224 -15.23 36.56 -3.51
CA SER A 224 -14.29 35.94 -4.43
C SER A 224 -14.73 36.16 -5.87
N GLY A 225 -16.01 35.97 -6.15
CA GLY A 225 -16.59 36.27 -7.46
C GLY A 225 -16.37 37.72 -7.91
N VAL A 226 -16.59 38.66 -6.99
CA VAL A 226 -16.36 40.09 -7.23
C VAL A 226 -14.88 40.36 -7.55
N ALA A 227 -13.97 39.86 -6.70
CA ALA A 227 -12.54 40.06 -6.91
C ALA A 227 -12.07 39.46 -8.24
N ARG A 228 -12.52 38.24 -8.57
CA ARG A 228 -12.23 37.55 -9.84
C ARG A 228 -12.73 38.33 -11.05
N ARG A 229 -13.94 38.90 -10.99
CA ARG A 229 -14.52 39.72 -12.07
C ARG A 229 -13.63 40.89 -12.44
N GLU A 230 -13.05 41.57 -11.46
CA GLU A 230 -12.19 42.73 -11.68
C GLU A 230 -10.75 42.32 -12.03
N ILE A 231 -10.13 41.44 -11.26
CA ILE A 231 -8.72 41.07 -11.45
C ILE A 231 -8.48 40.29 -12.75
N SER A 232 -9.47 39.56 -13.27
CA SER A 232 -9.37 38.89 -14.57
C SER A 232 -9.12 39.88 -15.72
N LYS A 233 -9.60 41.12 -15.60
CA LYS A 233 -9.38 42.19 -16.59
C LYS A 233 -7.92 42.65 -16.57
N ASP A 234 -7.37 42.82 -15.37
CA ASP A 234 -5.99 43.28 -15.17
C ASP A 234 -4.95 42.20 -15.51
N TRP A 235 -5.24 40.94 -15.18
CA TRP A 235 -4.34 39.80 -15.48
C TRP A 235 -4.55 39.22 -16.88
N GLY A 236 -5.59 39.64 -17.60
CA GLY A 236 -5.82 39.28 -19.00
C GLY A 236 -6.18 37.80 -19.23
N CYS A 237 -6.66 37.09 -18.21
CA CYS A 237 -7.09 35.69 -18.29
C CYS A 237 -8.19 35.42 -17.26
N GLU A 238 -8.84 34.26 -17.35
CA GLU A 238 -9.78 33.83 -16.31
C GLU A 238 -9.05 33.48 -15.02
N VAL A 239 -9.65 33.89 -13.90
CA VAL A 239 -9.13 33.67 -12.55
C VAL A 239 -10.09 32.79 -11.77
N PHE A 240 -9.57 31.81 -11.03
CA PHE A 240 -10.34 31.00 -10.09
C PHE A 240 -9.72 31.00 -8.68
N GLN A 241 -10.50 30.62 -7.67
CA GLN A 241 -10.03 30.54 -6.29
C GLN A 241 -9.67 29.10 -5.91
N ILE A 242 -8.64 28.96 -5.09
CA ILE A 242 -8.38 27.78 -4.27
C ILE A 242 -8.55 28.21 -2.81
N THR A 243 -9.55 27.69 -2.11
CA THR A 243 -9.86 28.07 -0.73
C THR A 243 -8.89 27.37 0.21
N GLY A 244 -8.21 28.17 1.03
CA GLY A 244 -7.27 27.71 2.03
C GLY A 244 -7.92 27.12 3.27
N ALA A 245 -7.12 26.90 4.29
CA ALA A 245 -7.58 26.44 5.61
C ALA A 245 -8.44 27.51 6.30
N SER A 246 -9.76 27.46 6.04
CA SER A 246 -10.70 28.53 6.36
C SER A 246 -11.66 28.18 7.50
N GLY A 247 -11.51 27.03 8.16
CA GLY A 247 -12.48 26.52 9.13
C GLY A 247 -12.77 27.45 10.33
N ASN A 248 -11.84 28.35 10.65
CA ASN A 248 -11.98 29.39 11.68
C ASN A 248 -11.98 30.84 11.13
N MET A 249 -11.94 31.03 9.81
CA MET A 249 -11.72 32.33 9.16
C MET A 249 -12.97 32.85 8.43
N ASN A 250 -13.48 34.01 8.84
CA ASN A 250 -14.57 34.73 8.15
C ASN A 250 -14.08 36.07 7.59
N PRO A 251 -14.81 36.68 6.64
CA PRO A 251 -14.52 38.02 6.20
C PRO A 251 -14.78 39.06 7.31
N VAL A 252 -14.09 40.19 7.24
CA VAL A 252 -14.29 41.35 8.10
C VAL A 252 -15.61 42.05 7.78
N GLY A 253 -16.12 42.82 8.76
CA GLY A 253 -17.38 43.55 8.62
C GLY A 253 -18.63 42.73 8.98
N PRO A 254 -19.82 43.34 8.91
CA PRO A 254 -21.08 42.66 9.20
C PRO A 254 -21.50 41.76 8.02
N GLU A 255 -21.90 40.52 8.31
CA GLU A 255 -22.59 39.68 7.33
C GLU A 255 -23.91 40.37 6.96
N SER A 256 -24.07 40.75 5.69
CA SER A 256 -25.23 41.51 5.23
C SER A 256 -25.56 41.15 3.78
N THR A 257 -26.11 42.04 2.95
CA THR A 257 -26.53 41.71 1.58
C THR A 257 -25.34 41.68 0.59
N TYR A 258 -25.61 41.60 -0.72
CA TYR A 258 -24.57 41.50 -1.75
C TYR A 258 -23.61 42.70 -1.76
N GLU A 259 -24.00 43.85 -1.21
CA GLU A 259 -23.16 45.04 -1.05
C GLU A 259 -21.91 44.77 -0.21
N GLN A 260 -21.99 43.92 0.82
CA GLN A 260 -20.82 43.55 1.60
C GLN A 260 -19.86 42.68 0.80
N ALA A 261 -20.37 41.77 -0.02
CA ALA A 261 -19.54 40.98 -0.94
C ALA A 261 -18.82 41.89 -1.96
N GLU A 262 -19.47 42.95 -2.44
CA GLU A 262 -18.83 43.95 -3.31
C GLU A 262 -17.71 44.73 -2.59
N ILE A 263 -17.92 45.13 -1.32
CA ILE A 263 -16.88 45.82 -0.52
C ILE A 263 -15.68 44.91 -0.27
N ILE A 264 -15.92 43.71 0.25
CA ILE A 264 -14.84 42.74 0.58
C ILE A 264 -14.13 42.28 -0.70
N GLY A 265 -14.89 42.05 -1.77
CA GLY A 265 -14.34 41.70 -3.07
C GLY A 265 -13.47 42.81 -3.67
N GLY A 266 -13.87 44.08 -3.50
CA GLY A 266 -13.07 45.24 -3.87
C GLY A 266 -11.76 45.34 -3.08
N MET A 267 -11.80 45.10 -1.77
CA MET A 267 -10.58 45.04 -0.93
C MET A 267 -9.63 43.92 -1.35
N LEU A 268 -10.18 42.73 -1.65
CA LEU A 268 -9.39 41.61 -2.15
C LEU A 268 -8.81 41.90 -3.53
N TYR A 269 -9.59 42.54 -4.42
CA TYR A 269 -9.11 42.99 -5.72
C TYR A 269 -7.89 43.91 -5.61
N GLU A 270 -7.93 44.93 -4.74
CA GLU A 270 -6.78 45.83 -4.54
C GLU A 270 -5.56 45.06 -3.99
N SER A 271 -5.78 44.10 -3.08
CA SER A 271 -4.71 43.24 -2.56
C SER A 271 -4.08 42.40 -3.69
N LEU A 272 -4.91 41.75 -4.52
CA LEU A 272 -4.46 40.95 -5.67
C LEU A 272 -3.74 41.79 -6.73
N LYS A 273 -4.23 43.01 -6.99
CA LYS A 273 -3.64 43.93 -7.95
C LYS A 273 -2.24 44.39 -7.54
N SER A 274 -1.98 44.46 -6.24
CA SER A 274 -0.68 44.86 -5.68
C SER A 274 0.38 43.75 -5.71
N LEU A 275 0.01 42.52 -6.07
CA LEU A 275 0.92 41.38 -6.08
C LEU A 275 1.99 41.50 -7.19
N GLU A 276 3.24 41.30 -6.81
CA GLU A 276 4.37 41.20 -7.72
C GLU A 276 4.64 39.73 -8.06
N PHE A 277 4.63 39.41 -9.35
CA PHE A 277 4.79 38.05 -9.84
C PHE A 277 6.26 37.76 -10.17
N GLU A 278 6.73 36.61 -9.72
CA GLU A 278 8.05 36.06 -10.00
C GLU A 278 7.93 34.79 -10.85
N VAL A 279 8.74 34.71 -11.90
CA VAL A 279 8.82 33.52 -12.77
C VAL A 279 9.47 32.37 -11.99
N VAL A 280 8.81 31.21 -11.99
CA VAL A 280 9.35 29.99 -11.40
C VAL A 280 10.34 29.35 -12.39
N PRO A 281 11.58 29.00 -11.96
CA PRO A 281 12.54 28.34 -12.83
C PRO A 281 11.98 26.98 -13.32
N ALA A 282 11.67 26.89 -14.61
CA ALA A 282 11.12 25.66 -15.21
C ALA A 282 12.18 24.55 -15.25
N GLN A 283 11.98 23.47 -14.50
CA GLN A 283 12.77 22.23 -14.60
C GLN A 283 11.98 21.09 -15.25
N GLY A 284 10.67 21.26 -15.41
CA GLY A 284 9.85 20.49 -16.36
C GLY A 284 9.24 19.20 -15.82
N LYS A 285 9.30 18.94 -14.50
CA LYS A 285 8.85 17.65 -13.96
C LYS A 285 7.64 17.78 -13.03
N LEU A 286 6.60 16.99 -13.32
CA LEU A 286 5.43 16.86 -12.45
C LEU A 286 5.73 15.82 -11.38
N ARG A 287 5.59 16.19 -10.10
CA ARG A 287 5.70 15.25 -8.98
C ARG A 287 4.41 15.21 -8.18
N PHE A 288 3.92 14.01 -7.88
CA PHE A 288 2.63 13.82 -7.23
C PHE A 288 2.67 12.66 -6.24
N THR A 289 1.97 12.81 -5.12
CA THR A 289 1.77 11.74 -4.14
C THR A 289 0.41 11.89 -3.46
N THR A 290 -0.08 10.79 -2.89
CA THR A 290 -1.27 10.76 -2.03
C THR A 290 -0.87 10.51 -0.58
N GLY A 291 -1.73 10.92 0.34
CA GLY A 291 -1.57 10.71 1.78
C GLY A 291 -2.89 10.37 2.45
N LEU A 292 -2.81 9.82 3.66
CA LEU A 292 -3.95 9.50 4.51
C LEU A 292 -3.66 10.00 5.92
N ALA A 293 -4.60 10.73 6.51
CA ALA A 293 -4.60 11.03 7.93
C ALA A 293 -5.65 10.15 8.63
N GLU A 294 -5.23 9.36 9.60
CA GLU A 294 -6.14 8.61 10.46
C GLU A 294 -6.38 9.37 11.77
N LEU A 295 -7.55 9.99 11.89
CA LEU A 295 -7.85 10.89 13.00
C LEU A 295 -8.47 10.12 14.18
N PRO A 296 -7.86 10.13 15.38
CA PRO A 296 -8.36 9.39 16.53
C PRO A 296 -9.66 9.99 17.08
N TYR A 297 -10.58 9.12 17.48
CA TYR A 297 -11.73 9.52 18.30
C TYR A 297 -11.31 9.76 19.75
N SER A 298 -12.16 10.44 20.52
CA SER A 298 -11.97 10.73 21.95
C SER A 298 -12.09 9.51 22.87
N ILE A 299 -12.22 8.32 22.29
CA ILE A 299 -12.41 7.02 22.93
C ILE A 299 -11.62 6.00 22.11
N GLU A 300 -10.98 5.05 22.78
CA GLU A 300 -10.11 4.05 22.16
C GLU A 300 -10.88 3.08 21.24
N GLU A 301 -12.08 2.66 21.67
CA GLU A 301 -12.93 1.76 20.90
C GLU A 301 -14.38 2.26 20.87
N VAL A 302 -14.89 2.57 19.67
CA VAL A 302 -16.29 2.99 19.52
C VAL A 302 -17.18 1.76 19.59
N THR A 303 -18.09 1.73 20.57
CA THR A 303 -19.07 0.64 20.76
C THR A 303 -20.50 1.14 20.58
N PRO A 304 -21.46 0.27 20.24
CA PRO A 304 -22.88 0.63 20.19
C PRO A 304 -23.37 1.28 21.50
N GLU A 305 -22.92 0.76 22.64
CA GLU A 305 -23.26 1.28 23.97
C GLU A 305 -22.70 2.69 24.18
N ALA A 306 -21.45 2.94 23.77
CA ALA A 306 -20.82 4.26 23.87
C ALA A 306 -21.54 5.29 22.98
N VAL A 307 -21.92 4.91 21.76
CA VAL A 307 -22.67 5.78 20.84
C VAL A 307 -24.03 6.14 21.41
N LYS A 308 -24.76 5.17 21.95
CA LYS A 308 -26.07 5.39 22.58
C LYS A 308 -25.96 6.28 23.82
N ALA A 309 -24.99 6.01 24.70
CA ALA A 309 -24.74 6.82 25.89
C ALA A 309 -24.38 8.27 25.51
N HIS A 310 -23.58 8.46 24.47
CA HIS A 310 -23.23 9.78 23.96
C HIS A 310 -24.44 10.51 23.36
N ALA A 311 -25.26 9.82 22.56
CA ALA A 311 -26.50 10.38 22.02
C ALA A 311 -27.47 10.83 23.14
N ASP A 312 -27.60 10.02 24.19
CA ASP A 312 -28.42 10.36 25.35
C ASP A 312 -27.87 11.58 26.11
N ASP A 313 -26.55 11.66 26.28
CA ASP A 313 -25.90 12.81 26.92
C ASP A 313 -26.09 14.11 26.12
N LEU A 314 -25.88 14.07 24.80
CA LEU A 314 -26.11 15.21 23.90
C LEU A 314 -27.55 15.71 23.95
N VAL A 315 -28.53 14.80 24.02
CA VAL A 315 -29.95 15.17 24.12
C VAL A 315 -30.30 15.69 25.52
N ALA A 316 -29.66 15.19 26.58
CA ALA A 316 -29.93 15.59 27.97
C ALA A 316 -29.30 16.94 28.34
N ASN A 317 -28.09 17.25 27.86
CA ASN A 317 -27.31 18.43 28.24
C ASN A 317 -27.61 19.70 27.41
N MET A 318 -28.77 19.76 26.73
CA MET A 318 -29.16 20.90 25.89
C MET A 318 -29.20 22.22 26.68
N LYS A 319 -28.10 23.00 26.64
CA LYS A 319 -28.06 24.35 27.22
C LYS A 319 -28.61 25.45 26.31
N THR A 320 -28.68 25.27 24.98
CA THR A 320 -29.45 26.13 24.04
C THR A 320 -29.17 25.70 22.59
N VAL A 321 -29.92 24.76 21.98
CA VAL A 321 -30.03 24.63 20.50
C VAL A 321 -31.35 23.93 20.14
N PHE A 322 -31.95 24.35 19.03
CA PHE A 322 -33.31 24.06 18.54
C PHE A 322 -33.72 22.56 18.52
N PRO A 323 -35.04 22.23 18.63
CA PRO A 323 -35.58 20.85 18.57
C PRO A 323 -35.13 20.00 17.37
N ARG A 324 -34.61 20.63 16.32
CA ARG A 324 -34.04 19.99 15.14
C ARG A 324 -32.76 19.20 15.46
N PHE A 325 -31.88 19.72 16.33
CA PHE A 325 -30.60 19.04 16.61
C PHE A 325 -30.80 17.72 17.36
N ALA A 326 -31.74 17.65 18.31
CA ALA A 326 -32.07 16.39 18.97
C ALA A 326 -32.53 15.32 17.95
N ARG A 327 -33.23 15.72 16.89
CA ARG A 327 -33.59 14.82 15.79
C ARG A 327 -32.36 14.40 14.99
N ASP A 328 -31.45 15.32 14.71
CA ASP A 328 -30.21 15.04 14.00
C ASP A 328 -29.32 14.07 14.80
N VAL A 329 -29.23 14.23 16.13
CA VAL A 329 -28.52 13.31 17.04
C VAL A 329 -29.17 11.92 17.02
N ARG A 330 -30.50 11.81 17.10
CA ARG A 330 -31.16 10.49 17.02
C ARG A 330 -31.04 9.86 15.64
N GLY A 331 -31.05 10.66 14.58
CA GLY A 331 -30.79 10.18 13.22
C GLY A 331 -29.35 9.71 13.05
N TRP A 332 -28.38 10.43 13.62
CA TRP A 332 -26.98 10.02 13.68
C TRP A 332 -26.81 8.72 14.47
N GLU A 333 -27.36 8.63 15.68
CA GLU A 333 -27.33 7.43 16.52
C GLU A 333 -27.84 6.21 15.74
N ALA A 334 -29.02 6.32 15.13
CA ALA A 334 -29.61 5.23 14.35
C ALA A 334 -28.70 4.78 13.20
N GLU A 335 -28.12 5.74 12.47
CA GLU A 335 -27.23 5.45 11.34
C GLU A 335 -25.90 4.81 11.77
N ILE A 336 -25.30 5.26 12.87
CA ILE A 336 -24.06 4.64 13.38
C ILE A 336 -24.35 3.22 13.91
N LEU A 337 -25.48 3.01 14.59
CA LEU A 337 -25.89 1.68 15.05
C LEU A 337 -26.20 0.72 13.89
N GLU A 338 -26.75 1.22 12.78
CA GLU A 338 -26.94 0.44 11.55
C GLU A 338 -25.59 -0.01 10.97
N ARG A 339 -24.57 0.87 10.92
CA ARG A 339 -23.22 0.49 10.49
C ARG A 339 -22.61 -0.61 11.33
N PHE A 340 -22.83 -0.60 12.65
CA PHE A 340 -22.40 -1.70 13.53
C PHE A 340 -23.08 -3.03 13.22
N ALA A 341 -24.31 -3.01 12.69
CA ALA A 341 -25.00 -4.22 12.26
C ALA A 341 -24.44 -4.77 10.93
N GLU A 342 -23.87 -3.91 10.09
CA GLU A 342 -23.23 -4.28 8.83
C GLU A 342 -21.78 -4.77 9.00
N GLY A 343 -21.10 -4.36 10.09
CA GLY A 343 -19.74 -4.79 10.40
C GLY A 343 -19.07 -3.94 11.50
N PRO A 344 -17.81 -4.25 11.85
CA PRO A 344 -17.06 -3.44 12.81
C PRO A 344 -16.84 -2.03 12.26
N VAL A 345 -17.08 -1.02 13.09
CA VAL A 345 -16.82 0.39 12.78
C VAL A 345 -15.38 0.73 13.13
N LYS A 346 -14.67 1.45 12.25
CA LYS A 346 -13.28 1.87 12.49
C LYS A 346 -13.15 2.72 13.76
N SER A 347 -12.02 2.59 14.47
CA SER A 347 -11.67 3.38 15.66
C SER A 347 -11.00 4.72 15.35
N LYS A 348 -10.81 5.04 14.06
CA LYS A 348 -10.30 6.33 13.57
C LYS A 348 -11.12 6.81 12.37
N LEU A 349 -11.00 8.10 12.05
CA LEU A 349 -11.63 8.72 10.90
C LEU A 349 -10.59 9.05 9.82
N ASP A 350 -10.80 8.51 8.63
CA ASP A 350 -9.87 8.63 7.50
C ASP A 350 -10.06 9.95 6.73
N PHE A 351 -8.96 10.66 6.47
CA PHE A 351 -8.91 11.87 5.66
C PHE A 351 -7.87 11.75 4.54
N ASN A 352 -8.33 11.79 3.30
CA ASN A 352 -7.47 11.70 2.14
C ASN A 352 -6.77 13.03 1.85
N MET A 353 -5.52 12.93 1.42
CA MET A 353 -4.65 14.04 1.07
C MET A 353 -3.96 13.78 -0.26
N ALA A 354 -3.52 14.85 -0.92
CA ALA A 354 -2.65 14.77 -2.07
C ALA A 354 -1.70 15.97 -2.10
N ALA A 355 -0.49 15.75 -2.64
CA ALA A 355 0.44 16.82 -2.92
C ALA A 355 0.90 16.74 -4.38
N LEU A 356 0.97 17.90 -5.03
CA LEU A 356 1.49 18.10 -6.38
C LEU A 356 2.59 19.16 -6.31
N ASN A 357 3.79 18.84 -6.76
CA ASN A 357 4.88 19.80 -6.87
C ASN A 357 5.24 20.03 -8.34
N LEU A 358 5.18 21.30 -8.75
CA LEU A 358 5.62 21.80 -10.04
C LEU A 358 6.82 22.73 -9.80
N ASP A 359 7.99 22.12 -9.63
CA ASP A 359 9.28 22.82 -9.47
C ASP A 359 9.31 23.90 -8.37
N GLY A 360 8.82 23.56 -7.19
CA GLY A 360 8.78 24.46 -6.03
C GLY A 360 7.45 25.17 -5.86
N VAL A 361 6.55 25.08 -6.84
CA VAL A 361 5.14 25.42 -6.66
C VAL A 361 4.38 24.20 -6.19
N LEU A 362 4.05 24.19 -4.91
CA LEU A 362 3.41 23.07 -4.25
C LEU A 362 1.91 23.33 -4.10
N PHE A 363 1.08 22.40 -4.56
CA PHE A 363 -0.33 22.33 -4.23
C PHE A 363 -0.54 21.20 -3.24
N PHE A 364 -1.09 21.52 -2.08
CA PHE A 364 -1.50 20.53 -1.09
C PHE A 364 -3.02 20.51 -1.02
N PHE A 365 -3.61 19.33 -1.14
CA PHE A 365 -5.05 19.11 -1.15
C PHE A 365 -5.43 18.22 0.02
N THR A 366 -6.50 18.58 0.72
CA THR A 366 -6.99 17.82 1.87
C THR A 366 -8.50 17.87 1.98
N GLN A 367 -9.07 16.76 2.41
CA GLN A 367 -10.46 16.69 2.88
C GLN A 367 -10.66 17.58 4.12
N GLY A 368 -11.89 18.06 4.33
CA GLY A 368 -12.23 18.83 5.53
C GLY A 368 -12.10 20.34 5.42
N GLU A 369 -12.42 20.98 6.54
CA GLU A 369 -12.31 22.41 6.80
C GLU A 369 -11.19 22.69 7.82
N PRO A 370 -9.92 22.64 7.41
CA PRO A 370 -8.81 22.90 8.31
C PRO A 370 -8.80 24.33 8.82
N PHE A 371 -8.40 24.48 10.08
CA PHE A 371 -8.14 25.79 10.70
C PHE A 371 -6.84 26.39 10.15
N CYS A 372 -6.77 27.73 10.09
CA CYS A 372 -5.72 28.44 9.35
C CYS A 372 -4.30 28.14 9.84
N GLU A 373 -4.16 27.74 11.10
CA GLU A 373 -2.90 27.37 11.73
C GLU A 373 -2.15 26.27 10.95
N TYR A 374 -2.86 25.25 10.42
CA TYR A 374 -2.20 24.20 9.62
C TYR A 374 -1.57 24.74 8.34
N GLN A 375 -2.24 25.68 7.66
CA GLN A 375 -1.71 26.32 6.47
C GLN A 375 -0.51 27.22 6.79
N MET A 376 -0.58 27.98 7.88
CA MET A 376 0.52 28.82 8.35
C MET A 376 1.74 27.97 8.72
N GLU A 377 1.52 26.86 9.43
CA GLU A 377 2.56 25.93 9.82
C GLU A 377 3.18 25.23 8.62
N ALA A 378 2.39 24.76 7.65
CA ALA A 378 2.91 24.16 6.42
C ALA A 378 3.77 25.15 5.63
N ARG A 379 3.31 26.39 5.43
CA ARG A 379 4.09 27.45 4.75
C ARG A 379 5.39 27.79 5.48
N LYS A 380 5.36 27.77 6.82
CA LYS A 380 6.55 27.99 7.65
C LYS A 380 7.53 26.82 7.60
N ALA A 381 7.02 25.58 7.53
CA ALA A 381 7.82 24.37 7.49
C ALA A 381 8.52 24.16 6.13
N PHE A 382 7.91 24.65 5.04
CA PHE A 382 8.43 24.53 3.67
C PHE A 382 8.64 25.91 3.01
N PRO A 383 9.49 26.79 3.58
CA PRO A 383 9.62 28.18 3.13
C PRO A 383 10.21 28.32 1.71
N GLU A 384 10.95 27.31 1.26
CA GLU A 384 11.50 27.21 -0.09
C GLU A 384 10.43 26.94 -1.16
N LYS A 385 9.25 26.47 -0.77
CA LYS A 385 8.12 26.18 -1.67
C LYS A 385 7.07 27.30 -1.61
N THR A 386 6.44 27.60 -2.74
CA THR A 386 5.19 28.36 -2.74
C THR A 386 4.03 27.39 -2.51
N VAL A 387 3.55 27.31 -1.26
CA VAL A 387 2.50 26.36 -0.85
C VAL A 387 1.11 26.95 -1.05
N PHE A 388 0.41 26.43 -2.08
CA PHE A 388 -1.02 26.58 -2.32
C PHE A 388 -1.76 25.50 -1.54
N PHE A 389 -2.33 25.86 -0.40
CA PHE A 389 -3.02 24.92 0.48
C PHE A 389 -4.51 24.94 0.14
N ALA A 390 -5.07 23.80 -0.25
CA ALA A 390 -6.45 23.64 -0.67
C ALA A 390 -7.21 22.78 0.36
N GLY A 391 -8.03 23.42 1.19
CA GLY A 391 -9.05 22.72 1.98
C GLY A 391 -10.17 22.20 1.08
N TYR A 392 -11.23 21.62 1.65
CA TYR A 392 -12.48 21.36 0.91
C TYR A 392 -12.33 20.47 -0.34
N THR A 393 -11.36 19.55 -0.34
CA THR A 393 -11.04 18.70 -1.50
C THR A 393 -11.53 17.27 -1.30
N GLY A 394 -12.08 16.64 -2.35
CA GLY A 394 -12.50 15.23 -2.30
C GLY A 394 -13.72 14.96 -1.41
N GLY A 395 -14.44 16.03 -1.05
CA GLY A 395 -15.58 16.01 -0.13
C GLY A 395 -15.18 16.09 1.34
N GLN A 396 -16.12 15.70 2.21
CA GLN A 396 -16.00 15.72 3.68
C GLN A 396 -15.96 17.15 4.25
N ASN A 397 -17.13 17.68 4.62
CA ASN A 397 -17.28 19.02 5.16
C ASN A 397 -17.23 18.99 6.69
N SER A 398 -16.01 18.98 7.24
CA SER A 398 -15.77 18.74 8.66
C SER A 398 -14.74 19.72 9.18
N TYR A 399 -15.09 20.50 10.20
CA TYR A 399 -14.11 21.32 10.91
C TYR A 399 -12.93 20.46 11.39
N LEU A 400 -11.71 20.87 11.09
CA LEU A 400 -10.53 20.26 11.67
C LEU A 400 -9.91 21.32 12.59
N PRO A 401 -10.33 21.38 13.87
CA PRO A 401 -9.79 22.35 14.82
C PRO A 401 -8.30 22.16 15.01
N SER A 402 -7.59 23.26 15.22
CA SER A 402 -6.17 23.27 15.57
C SER A 402 -5.94 22.88 17.04
N ALA A 403 -4.69 22.60 17.40
CA ALA A 403 -4.32 22.43 18.81
C ALA A 403 -4.67 23.68 19.65
N HIS A 404 -4.60 24.87 19.07
CA HIS A 404 -5.04 26.12 19.71
C HIS A 404 -6.52 26.08 20.07
N ALA A 405 -7.38 25.67 19.14
CA ALA A 405 -8.82 25.59 19.36
C ALA A 405 -9.20 24.61 20.48
N PHE A 406 -8.55 23.45 20.54
CA PHE A 406 -8.74 22.49 21.65
C PHE A 406 -8.29 23.05 23.00
N ALA A 407 -7.21 23.84 23.02
CA ALA A 407 -6.66 24.42 24.23
C ALA A 407 -7.51 25.60 24.76
N THR A 408 -8.03 26.46 23.89
CA THR A 408 -8.78 27.65 24.31
C THR A 408 -10.25 27.37 24.54
N ARG A 409 -10.87 26.52 23.71
CA ARG A 409 -12.33 26.31 23.64
C ARG A 409 -13.13 27.62 23.61
N LYS A 410 -12.59 28.70 23.06
CA LYS A 410 -13.26 30.01 23.05
C LYS A 410 -14.22 30.13 21.85
N GLY A 411 -15.37 29.45 21.93
CA GLY A 411 -16.39 29.50 20.87
C GLY A 411 -16.20 28.44 19.78
N TYR A 412 -15.43 27.39 20.04
CA TYR A 412 -15.21 26.24 19.15
C TYR A 412 -15.87 24.95 19.67
N GLU A 413 -16.67 25.03 20.73
CA GLU A 413 -17.27 23.87 21.38
C GLU A 413 -18.17 23.09 20.41
N TYR A 414 -18.84 23.77 19.48
CA TYR A 414 -19.62 23.14 18.43
C TYR A 414 -18.73 22.29 17.49
N GLU A 415 -17.64 22.86 17.02
CA GLU A 415 -16.68 22.23 16.11
C GLU A 415 -15.98 21.04 16.75
N ILE A 416 -15.72 21.11 18.06
CA ILE A 416 -15.03 20.05 18.83
C ILE A 416 -16.00 18.93 19.23
N GLU A 417 -17.19 19.27 19.73
CA GLU A 417 -18.05 18.32 20.45
C GLU A 417 -19.23 17.82 19.60
N GLN A 418 -19.72 18.60 18.62
CA GLN A 418 -21.00 18.32 17.93
C GLN A 418 -20.85 18.00 16.44
N MET A 419 -19.73 18.38 15.82
CA MET A 419 -19.52 18.21 14.37
C MET A 419 -19.70 16.77 13.89
N HIS A 420 -19.29 15.77 14.69
CA HIS A 420 -19.40 14.34 14.37
C HIS A 420 -20.83 13.89 14.00
N VAL A 421 -21.85 14.53 14.58
CA VAL A 421 -23.27 14.26 14.31
C VAL A 421 -23.64 14.58 12.86
N TYR A 422 -23.09 15.69 12.32
CA TYR A 422 -23.44 16.18 10.99
C TYR A 422 -22.67 15.45 9.89
N ILE A 423 -21.42 15.10 10.16
CA ILE A 423 -20.55 14.41 9.20
C ILE A 423 -20.69 12.89 9.28
N LYS A 424 -21.56 12.41 10.18
CA LYS A 424 -21.81 10.99 10.41
C LYS A 424 -20.54 10.23 10.82
N ALA A 425 -19.70 10.87 11.62
CA ALA A 425 -18.57 10.22 12.26
C ALA A 425 -19.07 9.43 13.49
N PRO A 426 -18.53 8.22 13.76
CA PRO A 426 -18.94 7.37 14.87
C PRO A 426 -18.82 8.00 16.27
N TYR A 427 -17.91 8.96 16.45
CA TYR A 427 -17.70 9.62 17.75
C TYR A 427 -16.97 10.96 17.58
N PRO A 428 -17.00 11.88 18.57
CA PRO A 428 -16.14 13.07 18.58
C PRO A 428 -14.65 12.75 18.45
N LEU A 429 -13.92 13.60 17.73
CA LEU A 429 -12.46 13.51 17.56
C LEU A 429 -11.73 13.86 18.88
N SER A 430 -10.58 13.22 19.11
CA SER A 430 -9.72 13.47 20.27
C SER A 430 -8.94 14.78 20.14
N ASP A 431 -8.51 15.33 21.27
CA ASP A 431 -7.49 16.37 21.39
C ASP A 431 -6.11 15.99 20.83
N LYS A 432 -5.87 14.70 20.51
CA LYS A 432 -4.70 14.20 19.78
C LYS A 432 -4.84 14.34 18.25
N MET A 433 -6.05 14.56 17.76
CA MET A 433 -6.32 14.69 16.32
C MET A 433 -5.49 15.79 15.64
N PRO A 434 -5.31 16.99 16.25
CA PRO A 434 -4.54 18.05 15.60
C PRO A 434 -3.11 17.66 15.24
N GLU A 435 -2.41 16.93 16.11
CA GLU A 435 -1.04 16.49 15.84
C GLU A 435 -1.02 15.41 14.74
N ALA A 436 -1.94 14.44 14.80
CA ALA A 436 -2.05 13.41 13.78
C ALA A 436 -2.34 14.00 12.38
N TYR A 437 -3.24 14.97 12.30
CA TYR A 437 -3.54 15.67 11.05
C TYR A 437 -2.34 16.50 10.55
N ARG A 438 -1.72 17.28 11.44
CA ARG A 438 -0.53 18.08 11.13
C ARG A 438 0.63 17.21 10.60
N GLU A 439 0.90 16.09 11.25
CA GLU A 439 1.94 15.17 10.85
C GLU A 439 1.65 14.59 9.45
N ALA A 440 0.42 14.14 9.19
CA ALA A 440 0.04 13.64 7.87
C ALA A 440 0.16 14.70 6.77
N VAL A 441 -0.21 15.97 7.05
CA VAL A 441 0.02 17.10 6.12
C VAL A 441 1.50 17.21 5.78
N PHE A 442 2.36 17.20 6.79
CA PHE A 442 3.80 17.42 6.63
C PHE A 442 4.45 16.25 5.90
N GLN A 443 4.10 15.02 6.26
CA GLN A 443 4.57 13.81 5.60
C GLN A 443 4.16 13.79 4.12
N THR A 444 2.90 14.13 3.81
CA THR A 444 2.41 14.17 2.41
C THR A 444 3.16 15.23 1.59
N ILE A 445 3.38 16.42 2.15
CA ILE A 445 4.12 17.49 1.47
C ILE A 445 5.60 17.15 1.28
N ALA A 446 6.23 16.48 2.26
CA ALA A 446 7.60 16.05 2.15
C ALA A 446 7.75 14.95 1.08
N ALA A 447 6.87 13.94 1.11
CA ALA A 447 6.91 12.78 0.23
C ALA A 447 6.77 13.11 -1.27
N VAL A 448 6.18 14.25 -1.63
CA VAL A 448 5.93 14.61 -3.04
C VAL A 448 7.22 14.73 -3.84
N ASP A 449 8.30 15.22 -3.26
CA ASP A 449 9.58 15.36 -3.99
C ASP A 449 10.37 14.04 -4.09
N ASP A 450 9.84 13.01 -3.44
CA ASP A 450 10.63 11.98 -2.83
C ASP A 450 10.16 10.56 -3.14
N ALA A 451 8.93 10.42 -3.67
CA ALA A 451 8.36 9.14 -4.07
C ALA A 451 9.24 8.36 -5.07
N GLU A 452 10.01 9.04 -5.93
CA GLU A 452 11.04 8.43 -6.78
C GLU A 452 12.45 8.50 -6.16
N ARG A 453 12.69 9.47 -5.27
CA ARG A 453 14.02 9.78 -4.73
C ARG A 453 14.46 8.80 -3.65
N TYR A 454 13.53 8.30 -2.84
CA TYR A 454 13.77 7.34 -1.76
C TYR A 454 12.92 6.07 -1.92
N SER A 455 13.00 5.41 -3.08
CA SER A 455 12.41 4.08 -3.27
C SER A 455 13.11 3.03 -2.41
N ILE A 456 12.73 2.90 -1.15
CA ILE A 456 13.23 1.92 -0.18
C ILE A 456 12.15 0.86 0.02
N ILE A 457 12.54 -0.42 -0.05
CA ILE A 457 11.68 -1.56 0.28
C ILE A 457 12.45 -2.48 1.23
N PRO A 458 12.00 -2.69 2.47
CA PRO A 458 10.75 -2.17 3.05
C PRO A 458 10.78 -0.67 3.35
N ALA A 459 9.60 -0.02 3.41
CA ALA A 459 9.48 1.38 3.83
C ALA A 459 10.11 1.61 5.21
N PRO A 460 10.90 2.68 5.39
CA PRO A 460 11.41 3.02 6.71
C PRO A 460 10.28 3.47 7.64
N ALA A 461 10.41 3.20 8.94
CA ALA A 461 9.46 3.68 9.96
C ALA A 461 9.33 5.21 9.97
N HIS A 462 10.45 5.92 9.83
CA HIS A 462 10.48 7.38 9.67
C HIS A 462 11.55 7.81 8.66
N LEU A 463 11.15 8.64 7.69
CA LEU A 463 12.03 9.27 6.71
C LEU A 463 11.85 10.78 6.77
N GLU A 464 12.93 11.49 7.07
CA GLU A 464 13.04 12.94 7.01
C GLU A 464 13.93 13.33 5.81
N PRO A 465 13.33 13.77 4.70
CA PRO A 465 14.09 14.25 3.55
C PRO A 465 14.94 15.48 3.89
N ARG A 466 16.10 15.62 3.24
CA ARG A 466 16.94 16.81 3.35
C ARG A 466 17.36 17.33 1.97
N ASN A 467 17.68 18.62 1.95
CA ASN A 467 18.13 19.28 0.73
C ASN A 467 19.54 18.85 0.34
N GLY A 468 19.73 18.65 -0.97
CA GLY A 468 21.02 18.31 -1.57
C GLY A 468 21.34 16.82 -1.61
N ASN A 469 22.51 16.49 -2.16
CA ASN A 469 22.98 15.12 -2.30
C ASN A 469 24.41 14.97 -1.77
N TYR A 470 24.73 13.80 -1.24
CA TYR A 470 26.10 13.39 -0.97
C TYR A 470 26.68 12.72 -2.21
N SER A 471 27.87 13.14 -2.66
CA SER A 471 28.53 12.55 -3.83
C SER A 471 29.91 12.01 -3.48
N PHE A 472 30.23 10.83 -4.01
CA PHE A 472 31.50 10.13 -3.76
C PHE A 472 31.90 9.28 -4.98
N LYS A 473 33.09 8.67 -4.93
CA LYS A 473 33.60 7.73 -5.93
C LYS A 473 34.10 6.48 -5.22
N GLY A 474 33.93 5.30 -5.84
CA GLY A 474 34.20 4.05 -5.16
C GLY A 474 33.21 3.83 -4.01
N GLU A 475 33.68 3.22 -2.91
CA GLU A 475 32.88 3.01 -1.71
C GLU A 475 32.77 4.28 -0.87
N PRO A 476 31.60 4.56 -0.26
CA PRO A 476 31.45 5.73 0.61
C PRO A 476 32.14 5.51 1.96
N GLU A 477 32.74 6.56 2.51
CA GLU A 477 33.18 6.54 3.91
C GLU A 477 31.97 6.71 4.84
N ILE A 478 31.84 5.83 5.83
CA ILE A 478 30.69 5.77 6.74
C ILE A 478 31.18 5.88 8.18
N LYS A 479 30.58 6.80 8.92
CA LYS A 479 30.82 6.95 10.35
C LYS A 479 29.82 6.11 11.13
N TYR A 480 30.31 5.12 11.88
CA TYR A 480 29.48 4.33 12.79
C TYR A 480 29.48 4.90 14.20
N ILE A 481 28.30 4.93 14.82
CA ILE A 481 28.08 5.31 16.21
C ILE A 481 27.36 4.14 16.88
N GLU A 482 27.85 3.71 18.03
CA GLU A 482 27.18 2.71 18.86
C GLU A 482 26.29 3.41 19.88
N ASP A 483 25.00 3.07 19.88
CA ASP A 483 24.02 3.60 20.83
C ASP A 483 23.08 2.49 21.28
N SER A 484 23.14 2.16 22.58
CA SER A 484 22.34 1.11 23.19
C SER A 484 20.85 1.43 23.30
N SER A 485 20.42 2.68 23.07
CA SER A 485 18.99 3.00 23.07
C SER A 485 18.28 2.63 21.76
N VAL A 486 19.03 2.34 20.70
CA VAL A 486 18.48 1.86 19.42
C VAL A 486 18.17 0.37 19.53
N ALA A 487 17.02 -0.07 19.04
CA ALA A 487 16.63 -1.48 19.05
C ALA A 487 17.69 -2.38 18.40
N PRO A 488 17.81 -3.67 18.77
CA PRO A 488 18.90 -4.54 18.32
C PRO A 488 19.09 -4.62 16.81
N GLU A 489 17.99 -4.67 16.05
CA GLU A 489 17.99 -4.67 14.58
C GLU A 489 17.67 -3.28 13.99
N GLY A 490 17.48 -2.26 14.83
CA GLY A 490 17.16 -0.90 14.43
C GLY A 490 18.39 -0.06 14.11
N TYR A 491 18.18 1.05 13.41
CA TYR A 491 19.24 2.01 13.08
C TYR A 491 18.72 3.43 12.89
N VAL A 492 19.62 4.40 13.05
CA VAL A 492 19.44 5.78 12.59
C VAL A 492 20.49 6.07 11.52
N LEU A 493 20.04 6.35 10.30
CA LEU A 493 20.88 6.70 9.16
C LEU A 493 20.76 8.20 8.89
N ASP A 494 21.88 8.92 8.95
CA ASP A 494 21.94 10.36 8.68
C ASP A 494 22.88 10.61 7.48
N ILE A 495 22.30 11.04 6.36
CA ILE A 495 23.01 11.40 5.12
C ILE A 495 22.94 12.92 4.97
N THR A 496 24.11 13.55 4.96
CA THR A 496 24.27 14.98 4.69
C THR A 496 25.16 15.18 3.47
N THR A 497 25.23 16.42 2.97
CA THR A 497 26.18 16.79 1.91
C THR A 497 27.65 16.54 2.30
N LYS A 498 27.95 16.30 3.58
CA LYS A 498 29.30 16.05 4.09
C LYS A 498 29.63 14.56 4.25
N GLY A 499 28.63 13.67 4.31
CA GLY A 499 28.87 12.25 4.55
C GLY A 499 27.68 11.50 5.15
N ILE A 500 27.94 10.23 5.46
CA ILE A 500 26.98 9.25 5.99
C ILE A 500 27.35 8.91 7.43
N THR A 501 26.38 8.95 8.34
CA THR A 501 26.51 8.45 9.71
C THR A 501 25.45 7.39 9.97
N VAL A 502 25.85 6.24 10.53
CA VAL A 502 24.96 5.16 10.95
C VAL A 502 25.08 5.00 12.46
N THR A 503 23.96 5.10 13.16
CA THR A 503 23.87 4.82 14.60
C THR A 503 23.06 3.55 14.82
N ALA A 504 23.62 2.57 15.53
CA ALA A 504 22.96 1.30 15.82
C ALA A 504 23.54 0.66 17.08
N SER A 505 22.77 -0.21 17.76
CA SER A 505 23.24 -0.94 18.94
C SER A 505 23.99 -2.22 18.61
N THR A 506 23.72 -2.83 17.44
CA THR A 506 24.38 -4.06 17.00
C THR A 506 24.83 -3.99 15.54
N GLU A 507 25.62 -4.98 15.13
CA GLU A 507 26.06 -5.12 13.73
C GLU A 507 24.88 -5.39 12.78
N ALA A 508 23.81 -6.06 13.24
CA ALA A 508 22.62 -6.30 12.40
C ALA A 508 21.93 -4.97 12.03
N GLY A 509 21.77 -4.05 12.98
CA GLY A 509 21.26 -2.71 12.70
C GLY A 509 22.14 -1.93 11.71
N ARG A 510 23.47 -2.04 11.83
CA ARG A 510 24.41 -1.44 10.86
C ARG A 510 24.25 -2.05 9.48
N PHE A 511 24.12 -3.37 9.39
CA PHE A 511 23.91 -4.07 8.13
C PHE A 511 22.61 -3.64 7.44
N TYR A 512 21.50 -3.56 8.18
CA TYR A 512 20.23 -3.10 7.62
C TYR A 512 20.25 -1.63 7.20
N ALA A 513 20.97 -0.76 7.92
CA ALA A 513 21.25 0.60 7.47
C ALA A 513 21.97 0.61 6.12
N MET A 514 22.94 -0.31 5.93
CA MET A 514 23.65 -0.44 4.67
C MET A 514 22.78 -0.95 3.52
N GLN A 515 21.81 -1.83 3.78
CA GLN A 515 20.82 -2.21 2.77
C GLN A 515 20.02 -0.99 2.31
N THR A 516 19.61 -0.12 3.24
CA THR A 516 18.94 1.14 2.91
C THR A 516 19.85 2.08 2.11
N VAL A 517 21.12 2.23 2.48
CA VAL A 517 22.09 3.02 1.68
C VAL A 517 22.20 2.50 0.24
N ARG A 518 22.27 1.17 0.06
CA ARG A 518 22.32 0.57 -1.28
C ARG A 518 21.04 0.81 -2.08
N GLN A 519 19.87 0.75 -1.45
CA GLN A 519 18.59 1.01 -2.12
C GLN A 519 18.42 2.48 -2.54
N LEU A 520 19.01 3.41 -1.79
CA LEU A 520 19.04 4.83 -2.15
C LEU A 520 19.95 5.13 -3.34
N LEU A 521 20.93 4.28 -3.63
CA LEU A 521 21.77 4.41 -4.82
C LEU A 521 21.03 3.98 -6.11
N PRO A 522 21.57 4.33 -7.28
CA PRO A 522 21.17 3.74 -8.56
C PRO A 522 21.34 2.21 -8.56
N ALA A 523 20.49 1.50 -9.32
CA ALA A 523 20.43 0.03 -9.33
C ALA A 523 21.75 -0.64 -9.72
N GLU A 524 22.62 0.06 -10.46
CA GLU A 524 23.92 -0.48 -10.88
C GLU A 524 24.87 -0.78 -9.72
N VAL A 525 24.60 -0.31 -8.48
CA VAL A 525 25.37 -0.73 -7.29
C VAL A 525 25.16 -2.23 -6.97
N TYR A 526 24.13 -2.84 -7.54
CA TYR A 526 23.83 -4.26 -7.41
C TYR A 526 24.40 -5.11 -8.55
N ALA A 527 25.00 -4.49 -9.57
CA ALA A 527 25.74 -5.21 -10.60
C ALA A 527 26.94 -5.95 -9.99
N PRO A 528 27.47 -7.01 -10.62
CA PRO A 528 28.61 -7.77 -10.11
C PRO A 528 29.85 -6.93 -9.78
N GLU A 529 30.07 -5.82 -10.48
CA GLU A 529 31.19 -4.90 -10.26
C GLU A 529 31.02 -4.03 -9.01
N GLY A 530 29.80 -3.93 -8.47
CA GLY A 530 29.47 -3.13 -7.28
C GLY A 530 29.84 -1.65 -7.41
N PHE A 531 30.53 -1.12 -6.40
CA PHE A 531 31.03 0.25 -6.44
C PHE A 531 32.18 0.39 -7.44
N SER A 532 31.95 1.14 -8.51
CA SER A 532 32.98 1.51 -9.49
C SER A 532 33.51 2.93 -9.26
N ASP A 533 34.55 3.32 -10.01
CA ASP A 533 35.16 4.67 -10.00
C ASP A 533 34.23 5.79 -10.53
N LYS A 534 32.99 5.44 -10.91
CA LYS A 534 31.98 6.43 -11.31
C LYS A 534 31.56 7.28 -10.11
N LYS A 535 30.99 8.45 -10.40
CA LYS A 535 30.43 9.32 -9.37
C LYS A 535 29.09 8.76 -8.91
N TRP A 536 29.02 8.35 -7.65
CA TRP A 536 27.79 7.95 -6.98
C TRP A 536 27.16 9.15 -6.28
N THR A 537 25.84 9.14 -6.17
CA THR A 537 25.08 10.22 -5.55
C THR A 537 23.98 9.62 -4.68
N LEU A 538 23.93 10.05 -3.42
CA LEU A 538 22.89 9.71 -2.46
C LEU A 538 22.07 10.95 -2.13
N PRO A 539 20.74 10.83 -2.08
CA PRO A 539 19.91 11.91 -1.55
C PRO A 539 20.18 12.09 -0.05
N CYS A 540 20.28 13.35 0.41
CA CYS A 540 20.44 13.63 1.84
C CYS A 540 19.13 13.38 2.56
N CYS A 541 19.16 12.65 3.67
CA CYS A 541 17.99 12.37 4.50
C CYS A 541 18.41 11.98 5.91
N ARG A 542 17.44 11.85 6.80
CA ARG A 542 17.58 11.12 8.05
C ARG A 542 16.50 10.06 8.14
N ILE A 543 16.89 8.84 8.47
CA ILE A 543 16.01 7.68 8.58
C ILE A 543 16.16 7.11 9.98
N GLU A 544 15.03 6.84 10.63
CA GLU A 544 14.95 6.00 11.83
C GLU A 544 14.11 4.79 11.49
N ASP A 545 14.62 3.59 11.74
CA ASP A 545 14.01 2.39 11.20
C ASP A 545 14.32 1.16 12.05
N GLU A 546 13.35 0.26 12.15
CA GLU A 546 13.42 -1.00 12.89
C GLU A 546 12.35 -1.98 12.38
N PRO A 547 12.57 -3.31 12.50
CA PRO A 547 11.61 -4.29 12.04
C PRO A 547 10.43 -4.44 13.00
N LYS A 548 9.22 -4.59 12.45
CA LYS A 548 8.01 -4.99 13.17
C LYS A 548 8.14 -6.37 13.84
N PHE A 549 8.68 -7.37 13.14
CA PHE A 549 8.82 -8.73 13.65
C PHE A 549 10.27 -9.18 13.73
N ALA A 550 10.58 -9.97 14.77
CA ALA A 550 11.88 -10.62 14.91
C ALA A 550 12.09 -11.77 13.90
N TRP A 551 11.01 -12.42 13.44
CA TRP A 551 11.05 -13.45 12.41
C TRP A 551 10.55 -12.92 11.07
N ARG A 552 11.45 -12.80 10.10
CA ARG A 552 11.15 -12.34 8.73
C ARG A 552 11.64 -13.40 7.76
N GLY A 553 10.79 -14.39 7.51
CA GLY A 553 11.19 -15.68 6.99
C GLY A 553 10.97 -15.89 5.49
N MET A 554 11.89 -16.64 4.87
CA MET A 554 11.71 -17.24 3.55
C MET A 554 12.07 -18.72 3.60
N HIS A 555 11.21 -19.56 3.05
CA HIS A 555 11.43 -21.00 2.92
C HIS A 555 11.75 -21.40 1.48
N LEU A 556 12.71 -22.31 1.31
CA LEU A 556 13.09 -22.91 0.02
C LEU A 556 13.11 -24.44 0.10
N ASP A 557 12.28 -25.07 -0.72
CA ASP A 557 12.26 -26.52 -0.93
C ASP A 557 13.35 -26.97 -1.88
N CYS A 558 14.35 -27.68 -1.34
CA CYS A 558 15.37 -28.35 -2.12
C CYS A 558 15.12 -29.88 -2.24
N GLY A 559 14.14 -30.41 -1.51
CA GLY A 559 13.77 -31.82 -1.50
C GLY A 559 13.14 -32.25 -2.83
N ARG A 560 12.14 -31.51 -3.31
CA ARG A 560 11.40 -31.79 -4.56
C ARG A 560 12.27 -31.58 -5.79
N TYR A 561 12.98 -30.46 -5.88
CA TYR A 561 14.02 -30.21 -6.89
C TYR A 561 15.27 -29.65 -6.24
N PHE A 562 16.43 -30.08 -6.74
CA PHE A 562 17.72 -29.67 -6.17
C PHE A 562 18.18 -28.37 -6.82
N TYR A 563 18.54 -27.38 -6.01
CA TYR A 563 19.18 -26.15 -6.47
C TYR A 563 20.67 -26.15 -6.14
N PRO A 564 21.55 -25.78 -7.08
CA PRO A 564 22.98 -25.64 -6.80
C PRO A 564 23.28 -24.65 -5.66
N LYS A 565 24.44 -24.81 -5.02
CA LYS A 565 24.89 -23.97 -3.90
C LYS A 565 24.82 -22.47 -4.22
N GLU A 566 25.23 -22.11 -5.43
CA GLU A 566 25.28 -20.72 -5.90
C GLU A 566 23.88 -20.11 -5.97
N GLU A 567 22.86 -20.90 -6.32
CA GLU A 567 21.47 -20.45 -6.37
C GLU A 567 20.90 -20.22 -4.96
N VAL A 568 21.23 -21.10 -4.00
CA VAL A 568 20.87 -20.91 -2.60
C VAL A 568 21.52 -19.64 -2.03
N MET A 569 22.79 -19.38 -2.35
CA MET A 569 23.47 -18.13 -1.96
C MET A 569 22.82 -16.91 -2.60
N LYS A 570 22.37 -17.00 -3.86
CA LYS A 570 21.65 -15.92 -4.54
C LYS A 570 20.30 -15.63 -3.88
N PHE A 571 19.57 -16.66 -3.45
CA PHE A 571 18.34 -16.53 -2.67
C PHE A 571 18.59 -15.78 -1.34
N ILE A 572 19.65 -16.14 -0.60
CA ILE A 572 20.08 -15.45 0.63
C ILE A 572 20.45 -13.98 0.36
N ASP A 573 21.10 -13.70 -0.77
CA ASP A 573 21.46 -12.34 -1.20
C ASP A 573 20.21 -11.46 -1.40
N MET A 574 19.13 -12.04 -1.94
CA MET A 574 17.85 -11.36 -2.13
C MET A 574 17.15 -11.13 -0.79
N MET A 575 17.16 -12.13 0.10
CA MET A 575 16.65 -11.97 1.46
C MET A 575 17.35 -10.82 2.20
N ALA A 576 18.68 -10.75 2.09
CA ALA A 576 19.48 -9.70 2.69
C ALA A 576 19.12 -8.32 2.15
N MET A 577 18.92 -8.19 0.83
CA MET A 577 18.52 -6.94 0.20
C MET A 577 17.17 -6.43 0.71
N HIS A 578 16.25 -7.35 1.04
CA HIS A 578 14.92 -7.04 1.59
C HIS A 578 14.85 -7.10 3.12
N LYS A 579 16.00 -7.18 3.82
CA LYS A 579 16.11 -7.19 5.29
C LYS A 579 15.41 -8.38 5.99
N GLN A 580 15.21 -9.49 5.27
CA GLN A 580 14.75 -10.75 5.85
C GLN A 580 15.90 -11.45 6.59
N ASN A 581 15.60 -12.24 7.63
CA ASN A 581 16.63 -12.74 8.56
C ASN A 581 16.51 -14.23 8.91
N MET A 582 15.49 -14.95 8.43
CA MET A 582 15.31 -16.37 8.71
C MET A 582 15.20 -17.15 7.40
N PHE A 583 16.22 -17.95 7.08
CA PHE A 583 16.22 -18.84 5.92
C PHE A 583 15.83 -20.24 6.37
N HIS A 584 14.58 -20.62 6.10
CA HIS A 584 14.06 -21.95 6.38
C HIS A 584 14.40 -22.89 5.22
N TRP A 585 15.29 -23.86 5.46
CA TRP A 585 15.84 -24.68 4.39
C TRP A 585 15.33 -26.12 4.46
N HIS A 586 14.42 -26.45 3.55
CA HIS A 586 13.80 -27.76 3.45
C HIS A 586 14.69 -28.72 2.64
N LEU A 587 15.39 -29.59 3.37
CA LEU A 587 16.50 -30.39 2.86
C LEU A 587 16.12 -31.84 2.54
N THR A 588 14.97 -32.32 2.99
CA THR A 588 14.60 -33.73 2.91
C THR A 588 13.12 -33.90 2.59
N GLU A 589 12.82 -34.74 1.62
CA GLU A 589 11.46 -35.15 1.26
C GLU A 589 11.47 -36.56 0.64
N ASP A 590 10.28 -37.14 0.45
CA ASP A 590 9.94 -38.33 -0.31
C ASP A 590 10.70 -38.47 -1.63
N GLN A 591 10.82 -37.37 -2.38
CA GLN A 591 11.44 -37.34 -3.71
C GLN A 591 12.94 -36.99 -3.68
N GLY A 592 13.52 -36.75 -2.50
CA GLY A 592 14.94 -36.41 -2.39
C GLY A 592 15.47 -36.10 -1.00
N TRP A 593 16.62 -36.70 -0.67
CA TRP A 593 17.44 -36.33 0.47
C TRP A 593 18.65 -35.49 0.03
N ARG A 594 18.82 -34.28 0.57
CA ARG A 594 19.78 -33.29 0.02
C ARG A 594 20.98 -32.96 0.89
N ILE A 595 21.14 -33.56 2.06
CA ILE A 595 22.28 -33.24 2.94
C ILE A 595 23.17 -34.46 3.21
N GLU A 596 24.47 -34.31 3.11
CA GLU A 596 25.41 -35.39 3.45
C GLU A 596 25.40 -35.71 4.95
N ILE A 597 25.08 -36.96 5.29
CA ILE A 597 25.25 -37.54 6.62
C ILE A 597 26.30 -38.65 6.51
N LYS A 598 27.48 -38.42 7.09
CA LYS A 598 28.65 -39.31 6.91
C LYS A 598 28.40 -40.70 7.46
N LYS A 599 27.64 -40.82 8.55
CA LYS A 599 27.27 -42.11 9.13
C LYS A 599 26.32 -42.92 8.24
N TYR A 600 25.57 -42.25 7.37
CA TYR A 600 24.53 -42.84 6.53
C TYR A 600 24.68 -42.44 5.05
N PRO A 601 25.76 -42.89 4.37
CA PRO A 601 26.08 -42.44 3.02
C PRO A 601 25.01 -42.78 1.97
N LYS A 602 24.18 -43.81 2.21
CA LYS A 602 23.10 -44.14 1.25
C LYS A 602 22.02 -43.08 1.15
N LEU A 603 21.91 -42.17 2.13
CA LEU A 603 20.99 -41.04 2.03
C LEU A 603 21.30 -40.17 0.81
N THR A 604 22.57 -40.02 0.44
CA THR A 604 22.97 -39.27 -0.76
C THR A 604 23.40 -40.14 -1.93
N GLU A 605 23.88 -41.37 -1.71
CA GLU A 605 24.14 -42.31 -2.81
C GLU A 605 22.86 -42.84 -3.48
N VAL A 606 21.77 -42.98 -2.70
CA VAL A 606 20.46 -43.48 -3.16
C VAL A 606 19.39 -42.41 -2.98
N GLY A 607 19.17 -41.92 -1.76
CA GLY A 607 18.05 -41.03 -1.42
C GLY A 607 18.06 -39.70 -2.17
N ALA A 608 19.21 -39.23 -2.64
CA ALA A 608 19.31 -38.01 -3.45
C ALA A 608 18.85 -38.19 -4.91
N TRP A 609 18.61 -39.41 -5.38
CA TRP A 609 18.41 -39.71 -6.80
C TRP A 609 17.09 -40.43 -7.06
N ARG A 610 16.18 -39.77 -7.78
CA ARG A 610 14.99 -40.41 -8.35
C ARG A 610 15.21 -40.73 -9.82
N LYS A 611 14.56 -41.79 -10.30
CA LYS A 611 14.74 -42.30 -11.67
C LYS A 611 14.10 -41.42 -12.75
N GLU A 612 13.04 -40.71 -12.37
CA GLU A 612 12.23 -39.86 -13.23
C GLU A 612 11.35 -38.95 -12.38
N THR A 613 10.79 -37.91 -12.98
CA THR A 613 9.78 -37.07 -12.35
C THR A 613 8.42 -37.32 -13.00
N ALA A 614 7.42 -37.66 -12.19
CA ALA A 614 6.08 -37.95 -12.68
C ALA A 614 5.51 -36.76 -13.46
N GLY A 615 4.89 -37.05 -14.60
CA GLY A 615 4.12 -36.08 -15.36
C GLY A 615 2.86 -35.67 -14.60
N TYR A 616 2.32 -34.52 -14.97
CA TYR A 616 1.13 -33.92 -14.39
C TYR A 616 -0.11 -34.78 -14.71
N PRO A 617 -0.70 -35.48 -13.72
CA PRO A 617 -1.82 -36.41 -13.97
C PRO A 617 -3.03 -35.71 -14.59
N ASP A 618 -3.31 -34.49 -14.15
CA ASP A 618 -4.43 -33.67 -14.61
C ASP A 618 -4.26 -33.19 -16.06
N LYS A 619 -3.03 -33.19 -16.58
CA LYS A 619 -2.70 -32.83 -17.97
C LYS A 619 -2.48 -34.06 -18.86
N GLY A 620 -2.66 -35.27 -18.32
CA GLY A 620 -2.37 -36.52 -19.03
C GLY A 620 -0.89 -36.67 -19.41
N GLU A 621 0.00 -35.95 -18.73
CA GLU A 621 1.43 -35.95 -19.03
C GLU A 621 2.08 -37.23 -18.53
N LYS A 622 2.98 -37.78 -19.35
CA LYS A 622 3.79 -38.94 -18.96
C LYS A 622 4.96 -38.46 -18.12
N SER A 623 5.47 -39.36 -17.29
CA SER A 623 6.77 -39.18 -16.64
C SER A 623 7.85 -38.77 -17.63
N ASP A 624 8.76 -37.90 -17.20
CA ASP A 624 9.82 -37.34 -18.06
C ASP A 624 10.91 -38.37 -18.43
N GLY A 625 10.99 -39.49 -17.71
CA GLY A 625 11.99 -40.54 -17.87
C GLY A 625 13.43 -40.08 -17.60
N LYS A 626 13.63 -38.96 -16.90
CA LYS A 626 14.95 -38.35 -16.66
C LYS A 626 15.35 -38.48 -15.19
N PRO A 627 16.47 -39.13 -14.88
CA PRO A 627 16.99 -39.14 -13.53
C PRO A 627 17.25 -37.72 -13.02
N HIS A 628 16.81 -37.44 -11.81
CA HIS A 628 16.97 -36.14 -11.14
C HIS A 628 17.58 -36.34 -9.75
N GLY A 629 18.51 -35.47 -9.38
CA GLY A 629 19.14 -35.53 -8.07
C GLY A 629 20.21 -34.47 -7.85
N GLY A 630 20.98 -34.68 -6.79
CA GLY A 630 21.93 -33.72 -6.23
C GLY A 630 21.76 -33.62 -4.71
N PHE A 631 22.84 -33.24 -4.04
CA PHE A 631 22.90 -33.02 -2.60
C PHE A 631 24.03 -32.06 -2.25
N TYR A 632 23.95 -31.45 -1.07
CA TYR A 632 24.96 -30.60 -0.47
C TYR A 632 25.90 -31.46 0.39
N THR A 633 27.19 -31.34 0.15
CA THR A 633 28.19 -31.88 1.07
C THR A 633 28.15 -31.10 2.38
N GLN A 634 28.71 -31.66 3.45
CA GLN A 634 28.82 -30.89 4.70
C GLN A 634 29.63 -29.60 4.54
N ASP A 635 30.60 -29.57 3.61
CA ASP A 635 31.38 -28.36 3.34
C ASP A 635 30.55 -27.31 2.60
N ASP A 636 29.70 -27.72 1.64
CA ASP A 636 28.75 -26.81 0.99
C ASP A 636 27.79 -26.18 2.01
N VAL A 637 27.29 -26.97 2.96
CA VAL A 637 26.40 -26.50 4.03
C VAL A 637 27.12 -25.51 4.93
N ARG A 638 28.36 -25.80 5.37
CA ARG A 638 29.16 -24.87 6.19
C ARG A 638 29.37 -23.55 5.47
N GLU A 639 29.64 -23.59 4.17
CA GLU A 639 29.84 -22.39 3.35
C GLU A 639 28.55 -21.56 3.23
N ILE A 640 27.40 -22.20 2.95
CA ILE A 640 26.10 -21.51 2.89
C ILE A 640 25.75 -20.87 4.24
N VAL A 641 25.93 -21.61 5.34
CA VAL A 641 25.65 -21.12 6.70
C VAL A 641 26.54 -19.93 7.05
N ALA A 642 27.83 -19.99 6.73
CA ALA A 642 28.75 -18.87 6.94
C ALA A 642 28.36 -17.65 6.07
N TYR A 643 28.00 -17.90 4.81
CA TYR A 643 27.57 -16.86 3.87
C TYR A 643 26.29 -16.13 4.33
N ALA A 644 25.34 -16.88 4.87
CA ALA A 644 24.12 -16.33 5.48
C ALA A 644 24.41 -15.53 6.76
N ALA A 645 25.31 -16.03 7.61
CA ALA A 645 25.69 -15.35 8.86
C ALA A 645 26.33 -13.97 8.61
N GLU A 646 27.16 -13.83 7.57
CA GLU A 646 27.73 -12.53 7.13
C GLU A 646 26.64 -11.53 6.69
N ARG A 647 25.44 -12.02 6.39
CA ARG A 647 24.27 -11.22 5.99
C ARG A 647 23.22 -11.10 7.09
N HIS A 648 23.56 -11.50 8.31
CA HIS A 648 22.65 -11.53 9.46
C HIS A 648 21.39 -12.39 9.20
N ILE A 649 21.54 -13.46 8.43
CA ILE A 649 20.49 -14.44 8.16
C ILE A 649 20.80 -15.73 8.92
N THR A 650 19.83 -16.20 9.72
CA THR A 650 19.90 -17.49 10.40
C THR A 650 19.36 -18.58 9.49
N VAL A 651 20.15 -19.64 9.25
CA VAL A 651 19.71 -20.81 8.47
C VAL A 651 19.08 -21.85 9.40
N VAL A 652 17.79 -22.07 9.25
CA VAL A 652 17.00 -23.03 10.02
C VAL A 652 16.87 -24.32 9.17
N PRO A 653 17.57 -25.40 9.52
CA PRO A 653 17.47 -26.65 8.78
C PRO A 653 16.14 -27.34 9.10
N GLU A 654 15.53 -27.93 8.07
CA GLU A 654 14.41 -28.84 8.22
C GLU A 654 14.80 -30.26 7.81
N ILE A 655 14.61 -31.20 8.74
CA ILE A 655 14.70 -32.64 8.51
C ILE A 655 13.33 -33.22 8.83
N GLU A 656 12.62 -33.64 7.78
CA GLU A 656 11.23 -34.12 7.85
C GLU A 656 11.10 -35.38 8.71
N LEU A 657 10.17 -35.34 9.67
CA LEU A 657 9.74 -36.51 10.43
C LEU A 657 8.32 -36.35 11.00
N PRO A 658 7.55 -37.45 11.13
CA PRO A 658 7.83 -38.78 10.60
C PRO A 658 7.29 -39.00 9.18
N GLY A 659 6.46 -38.08 8.66
CA GLY A 659 6.01 -38.04 7.26
C GLY A 659 7.16 -37.71 6.31
N HIS A 660 6.85 -37.54 5.01
CA HIS A 660 7.79 -36.96 4.02
C HIS A 660 9.19 -37.60 4.01
N SER A 661 9.24 -38.93 4.24
CA SER A 661 10.47 -39.69 4.55
C SER A 661 10.85 -40.74 3.52
N GLY A 662 10.16 -40.77 2.37
CA GLY A 662 10.33 -41.75 1.31
C GLY A 662 11.76 -41.89 0.80
N ALA A 663 12.51 -40.79 0.65
CA ALA A 663 13.91 -40.86 0.21
C ALA A 663 14.83 -41.56 1.23
N ALA A 664 14.63 -41.31 2.52
CA ALA A 664 15.37 -41.97 3.59
C ALA A 664 15.00 -43.46 3.68
N ILE A 665 13.71 -43.79 3.56
CA ILE A 665 13.20 -45.16 3.53
C ILE A 665 13.76 -45.92 2.31
N ALA A 666 13.83 -45.30 1.13
CA ALA A 666 14.43 -45.91 -0.05
C ALA A 666 15.92 -46.24 0.15
N ALA A 667 16.67 -45.34 0.79
CA ALA A 667 18.07 -45.57 1.13
C ALA A 667 18.26 -46.68 2.20
N TYR A 668 17.36 -46.73 3.18
CA TYR A 668 17.39 -47.65 4.31
C TYR A 668 15.99 -48.22 4.60
N PRO A 669 15.56 -49.30 3.90
CA PRO A 669 14.20 -49.84 4.00
C PRO A 669 13.75 -50.25 5.40
N TRP A 670 14.68 -50.57 6.30
CA TRP A 670 14.38 -50.90 7.70
C TRP A 670 13.82 -49.73 8.52
N LEU A 671 13.75 -48.52 7.95
CA LEU A 671 13.06 -47.36 8.51
C LEU A 671 11.53 -47.42 8.34
N SER A 672 11.02 -48.26 7.43
CA SER A 672 9.58 -48.44 7.16
C SER A 672 8.92 -49.46 8.10
N CYS A 673 7.60 -49.38 8.27
CA CYS A 673 6.81 -50.43 8.92
C CYS A 673 6.73 -51.72 8.08
N THR A 674 7.01 -51.65 6.77
CA THR A 674 7.01 -52.77 5.83
C THR A 674 8.38 -52.90 5.15
N PRO A 675 9.45 -53.23 5.90
CA PRO A 675 10.83 -53.15 5.41
C PRO A 675 11.18 -54.19 4.34
N ASP A 676 10.37 -55.24 4.19
CA ASP A 676 10.56 -56.30 3.21
C ASP A 676 9.96 -55.96 1.83
N GLU A 677 9.15 -54.90 1.74
CA GLU A 677 8.61 -54.41 0.47
C GLU A 677 9.69 -53.64 -0.32
N PRO A 678 9.74 -53.76 -1.65
CA PRO A 678 10.66 -52.97 -2.46
C PRO A 678 10.46 -51.47 -2.23
N LYS A 679 11.56 -50.75 -1.93
CA LYS A 679 11.56 -49.29 -1.72
C LYS A 679 12.36 -48.62 -2.84
N GLU A 680 11.80 -47.57 -3.41
CA GLU A 680 12.45 -46.69 -4.39
C GLU A 680 12.19 -45.24 -3.98
N VAL A 681 13.09 -44.33 -4.36
CA VAL A 681 12.85 -42.88 -4.16
C VAL A 681 11.62 -42.49 -4.95
N VAL A 682 10.72 -41.76 -4.29
CA VAL A 682 9.40 -41.44 -4.82
C VAL A 682 9.52 -40.53 -6.04
N THR A 683 8.75 -40.81 -7.09
CA THR A 683 8.77 -40.04 -8.33
C THR A 683 7.57 -39.11 -8.50
N SER A 684 6.55 -39.25 -7.64
CA SER A 684 5.27 -38.52 -7.69
C SER A 684 5.06 -37.58 -6.51
N TRP A 685 4.23 -36.55 -6.73
CA TRP A 685 3.89 -35.52 -5.75
C TRP A 685 2.80 -35.95 -4.76
N GLY A 686 2.63 -35.16 -3.71
CA GLY A 686 1.60 -35.34 -2.68
C GLY A 686 1.93 -36.40 -1.64
N VAL A 687 1.03 -36.57 -0.69
CA VAL A 687 1.24 -37.34 0.55
C VAL A 687 1.49 -38.84 0.31
N LYS A 688 2.50 -39.40 0.98
CA LYS A 688 2.85 -40.83 0.93
C LYS A 688 2.53 -41.53 2.24
N THR A 689 2.00 -42.75 2.13
CA THR A 689 1.56 -43.55 3.30
C THR A 689 2.69 -44.32 3.97
N ASP A 690 3.82 -44.52 3.28
CA ASP A 690 5.01 -45.14 3.86
C ASP A 690 5.84 -44.07 4.57
N VAL A 691 5.81 -44.13 5.91
CA VAL A 691 6.40 -43.14 6.82
C VAL A 691 7.36 -43.83 7.78
N PHE A 692 8.15 -43.06 8.53
CA PHE A 692 9.05 -43.63 9.52
C PHE A 692 8.31 -44.50 10.54
N CYS A 693 8.76 -45.75 10.68
CA CYS A 693 8.33 -46.66 11.72
C CYS A 693 8.92 -46.19 13.07
N PRO A 694 8.13 -46.02 14.14
CA PRO A 694 8.57 -45.51 15.44
C PRO A 694 9.39 -46.55 16.24
N SER A 695 10.42 -47.13 15.63
CA SER A 695 11.27 -48.14 16.27
C SER A 695 12.49 -47.51 16.97
N PRO A 696 13.06 -48.12 18.02
CA PRO A 696 14.31 -47.67 18.63
C PRO A 696 15.44 -47.47 17.62
N ARG A 697 15.45 -48.28 16.55
CA ARG A 697 16.44 -48.17 15.48
C ARG A 697 16.23 -46.91 14.63
N THR A 698 14.99 -46.53 14.38
CA THR A 698 14.63 -45.29 13.68
C THR A 698 14.97 -44.07 14.51
N PHE A 699 14.64 -44.07 15.81
CA PHE A 699 15.01 -42.98 16.71
C PHE A 699 16.53 -42.82 16.78
N GLY A 700 17.29 -43.91 16.98
CA GLY A 700 18.76 -43.83 16.98
C GLY A 700 19.35 -43.34 15.65
N PHE A 701 18.75 -43.71 14.51
CA PHE A 701 19.13 -43.19 13.20
C PHE A 701 18.92 -41.68 13.09
N LEU A 702 17.75 -41.19 13.50
CA LEU A 702 17.42 -39.76 13.45
C LEU A 702 18.25 -38.95 14.46
N GLU A 703 18.51 -39.49 15.66
CA GLU A 703 19.44 -38.90 16.63
C GLU A 703 20.85 -38.73 16.05
N ASP A 704 21.36 -39.77 15.39
CA ASP A 704 22.64 -39.74 14.69
C ASP A 704 22.66 -38.72 13.53
N VAL A 705 21.56 -38.59 12.79
CA VAL A 705 21.39 -37.55 11.75
C VAL A 705 21.43 -36.16 12.39
N PHE A 706 20.65 -35.93 13.45
CA PHE A 706 20.63 -34.64 14.13
C PHE A 706 21.97 -34.30 14.77
N ASP A 707 22.72 -35.27 15.31
CA ASP A 707 24.07 -35.03 15.84
C ASP A 707 24.99 -34.44 14.75
N GLU A 708 24.97 -34.97 13.52
CA GLU A 708 25.74 -34.38 12.41
C GLU A 708 25.17 -33.03 11.96
N VAL A 709 23.83 -32.86 11.90
CA VAL A 709 23.21 -31.57 11.53
C VAL A 709 23.52 -30.47 12.57
N LEU A 710 23.56 -30.80 13.85
CA LEU A 710 23.91 -29.87 14.94
C LEU A 710 25.34 -29.33 14.82
N GLU A 711 26.26 -30.09 14.23
CA GLU A 711 27.63 -29.62 13.96
C GLU A 711 27.70 -28.61 12.79
N LEU A 712 26.71 -28.61 11.90
CA LEU A 712 26.70 -27.81 10.68
C LEU A 712 25.96 -26.47 10.86
N PHE A 713 24.89 -26.48 11.67
CA PHE A 713 24.02 -25.32 11.84
C PHE A 713 24.18 -24.71 13.25
N PRO A 714 24.58 -23.44 13.40
CA PRO A 714 24.62 -22.79 14.70
C PRO A 714 23.24 -22.32 15.18
N SER A 715 22.21 -22.40 14.33
CA SER A 715 20.85 -21.91 14.58
C SER A 715 20.32 -22.29 15.97
N PRO A 716 19.59 -21.39 16.65
CA PRO A 716 18.85 -21.76 17.85
C PRO A 716 17.59 -22.58 17.53
N TYR A 717 17.15 -22.60 16.27
CA TYR A 717 15.94 -23.27 15.81
C TYR A 717 16.23 -24.43 14.85
N TYR A 718 15.49 -25.52 14.99
CA TYR A 718 15.52 -26.68 14.10
C TYR A 718 14.09 -27.07 13.76
N HIS A 719 13.80 -27.18 12.47
CA HIS A 719 12.49 -27.59 12.00
C HIS A 719 12.48 -29.11 11.85
N ILE A 720 11.44 -29.77 12.37
CA ILE A 720 11.27 -31.22 12.28
C ILE A 720 10.17 -31.62 11.29
N GLY A 721 9.60 -30.65 10.58
CA GLY A 721 8.45 -30.84 9.72
C GLY A 721 7.22 -31.24 10.53
N GLY A 722 6.70 -32.43 10.25
CA GLY A 722 5.58 -33.03 10.98
C GLY A 722 4.22 -32.83 10.30
N ASP A 723 4.21 -32.23 9.13
CA ASP A 723 3.04 -32.09 8.27
C ASP A 723 2.65 -33.43 7.61
N GLU A 724 1.39 -33.47 7.19
CA GLU A 724 0.78 -34.49 6.31
C GLU A 724 1.10 -35.97 6.60
N CYS A 725 1.52 -36.36 7.80
CA CYS A 725 1.90 -37.74 8.12
C CYS A 725 0.67 -38.69 8.14
N PRO A 726 0.49 -39.63 7.18
CA PRO A 726 -0.61 -40.58 7.25
C PRO A 726 -0.34 -41.64 8.32
N LYS A 727 -1.42 -42.15 8.92
CA LYS A 727 -1.34 -43.12 10.02
C LYS A 727 -1.53 -44.57 9.55
N ASP A 728 -1.74 -44.78 8.26
CA ASP A 728 -2.08 -46.06 7.64
C ASP A 728 -1.04 -47.14 7.92
N ALA A 729 0.24 -46.83 7.72
CA ALA A 729 1.33 -47.78 7.97
C ALA A 729 1.44 -48.17 9.46
N TRP A 730 1.18 -47.24 10.37
CA TRP A 730 1.19 -47.52 11.81
C TRP A 730 -0.04 -48.34 12.22
N ARG A 731 -1.23 -47.99 11.73
CA ARG A 731 -2.48 -48.73 12.01
C ARG A 731 -2.45 -50.16 11.49
N ALA A 732 -1.73 -50.41 10.39
CA ALA A 732 -1.52 -51.75 9.84
C ALA A 732 -0.43 -52.56 10.59
N SER A 733 0.39 -51.92 11.43
CA SER A 733 1.57 -52.53 12.07
C SER A 733 1.26 -52.99 13.49
N SER A 734 1.30 -54.29 13.74
CA SER A 734 1.14 -54.87 15.09
C SER A 734 2.19 -54.33 16.07
N TYR A 735 3.40 -54.04 15.59
CA TYR A 735 4.44 -53.39 16.38
C TYR A 735 3.99 -52.01 16.89
N CYS A 736 3.39 -51.19 16.03
CA CYS A 736 2.94 -49.84 16.41
C CYS A 736 1.80 -49.88 17.42
N HIS A 737 0.86 -50.82 17.30
CA HIS A 737 -0.18 -51.06 18.33
C HIS A 737 0.44 -51.41 19.69
N HIS A 738 1.35 -52.38 19.71
CA HIS A 738 2.04 -52.78 20.95
C HIS A 738 2.85 -51.63 21.55
N LEU A 739 3.49 -50.81 20.70
CA LEU A 739 4.25 -49.65 21.13
C LEU A 739 3.33 -48.59 21.76
N ALA A 740 2.22 -48.24 21.09
CA ALA A 740 1.25 -47.28 21.61
C ALA A 740 0.69 -47.72 22.97
N ASP A 741 0.33 -49.00 23.11
CA ASP A 741 -0.10 -49.60 24.38
C ASP A 741 1.00 -49.48 25.46
N SER A 742 2.25 -49.80 25.11
CA SER A 742 3.38 -49.75 26.07
C SER A 742 3.73 -48.33 26.53
N LEU A 743 3.47 -47.34 25.68
CA LEU A 743 3.68 -45.92 25.97
C LEU A 743 2.46 -45.28 26.67
N GLY A 744 1.35 -46.03 26.81
CA GLY A 744 0.10 -45.55 27.39
C GLY A 744 -0.57 -44.47 26.54
N LEU A 745 -0.40 -44.52 25.21
CA LEU A 745 -1.05 -43.60 24.28
C LEU A 745 -2.53 -43.97 24.10
N SER A 746 -3.37 -43.00 23.72
CA SER A 746 -4.82 -43.23 23.57
C SER A 746 -5.15 -43.88 22.23
N SER A 747 -4.32 -43.65 21.21
CA SER A 747 -4.41 -44.25 19.88
C SER A 747 -3.02 -44.47 19.29
N VAL A 748 -2.93 -45.37 18.30
CA VAL A 748 -1.76 -45.50 17.42
C VAL A 748 -1.45 -44.19 16.68
N ASP A 749 -2.47 -43.36 16.43
CA ASP A 749 -2.27 -42.08 15.77
C ASP A 749 -1.42 -41.10 16.58
N ASP A 750 -1.44 -41.24 17.92
CA ASP A 750 -0.65 -40.42 18.86
C ASP A 750 0.86 -40.75 18.80
N LEU A 751 1.28 -41.72 17.99
CA LEU A 751 2.71 -41.98 17.76
C LEU A 751 3.42 -40.79 17.09
N GLN A 752 2.70 -39.91 16.40
CA GLN A 752 3.27 -38.64 15.93
C GLN A 752 3.66 -37.72 17.09
N TYR A 753 2.79 -37.59 18.10
CA TYR A 753 3.13 -36.86 19.33
C TYR A 753 4.37 -37.46 20.01
N TYR A 754 4.53 -38.79 19.98
CA TYR A 754 5.73 -39.44 20.50
C TYR A 754 7.01 -39.02 19.75
N PHE A 755 6.99 -38.95 18.41
CA PHE A 755 8.10 -38.41 17.62
C PHE A 755 8.43 -36.96 18.01
N VAL A 756 7.43 -36.08 18.02
CA VAL A 756 7.61 -34.65 18.34
C VAL A 756 8.19 -34.48 19.74
N ARG A 757 7.63 -35.17 20.74
CA ARG A 757 8.10 -35.10 22.14
C ARG A 757 9.53 -35.60 22.30
N HIS A 758 9.88 -36.68 21.59
CA HIS A 758 11.24 -37.23 21.64
C HIS A 758 12.25 -36.24 21.09
N PHE A 759 12.01 -35.69 19.89
CA PHE A 759 12.96 -34.77 19.26
C PHE A 759 12.97 -33.37 19.87
N ASP A 760 11.84 -32.89 20.41
CA ASP A 760 11.84 -31.71 21.31
C ASP A 760 12.79 -31.94 22.48
N THR A 761 12.65 -33.05 23.20
CA THR A 761 13.51 -33.34 24.35
C THR A 761 14.98 -33.44 23.93
N TYR A 762 15.26 -34.21 22.87
CA TYR A 762 16.61 -34.46 22.37
C TYR A 762 17.35 -33.17 21.97
N LEU A 763 16.67 -32.28 21.23
CA LEU A 763 17.23 -31.02 20.74
C LEU A 763 17.28 -29.95 21.83
N ARG A 764 16.28 -29.89 22.72
CA ARG A 764 16.24 -28.95 23.84
C ARG A 764 17.32 -29.22 24.88
N GLU A 765 17.64 -30.48 25.16
CA GLU A 765 18.79 -30.85 26.01
C GLU A 765 20.13 -30.36 25.44
N ARG A 766 20.17 -30.06 24.14
CA ARG A 766 21.31 -29.47 23.42
C ARG A 766 21.16 -27.96 23.17
N GLY A 767 20.21 -27.32 23.85
CA GLY A 767 19.98 -25.87 23.83
C GLY A 767 19.28 -25.37 22.57
N LYS A 768 18.58 -26.23 21.83
CA LYS A 768 17.86 -25.88 20.60
C LYS A 768 16.35 -25.82 20.85
N THR A 769 15.64 -25.04 20.04
CA THR A 769 14.18 -24.93 20.04
C THR A 769 13.63 -25.60 18.79
N VAL A 770 12.64 -26.48 18.96
CA VAL A 770 11.99 -27.17 17.85
C VAL A 770 10.89 -26.32 17.25
N ILE A 771 10.85 -26.29 15.92
CA ILE A 771 9.73 -25.80 15.13
C ILE A 771 9.10 -26.99 14.40
N GLY A 772 7.77 -27.00 14.27
CA GLY A 772 7.09 -27.93 13.37
C GLY A 772 5.83 -27.31 12.78
N TRP A 773 5.38 -27.90 11.67
CA TRP A 773 4.13 -27.53 11.02
C TRP A 773 2.94 -27.79 11.94
N ASP A 774 1.83 -27.09 11.72
CA ASP A 774 0.78 -26.99 12.74
C ASP A 774 0.05 -28.30 13.11
N GLU A 775 0.26 -29.37 12.34
CA GLU A 775 -0.05 -30.76 12.68
C GLU A 775 0.60 -31.23 13.99
N ILE A 776 1.70 -30.65 14.45
CA ILE A 776 2.29 -31.00 15.76
C ILE A 776 1.36 -30.68 16.94
N LEU A 777 0.26 -29.95 16.69
CA LEU A 777 -0.81 -29.70 17.65
C LEU A 777 -1.87 -30.82 17.69
N ASP A 778 -1.94 -31.66 16.65
CA ASP A 778 -2.99 -32.64 16.50
C ASP A 778 -2.81 -33.79 17.52
N GLY A 779 -3.87 -34.09 18.27
CA GLY A 779 -3.80 -34.96 19.45
C GLY A 779 -3.34 -34.22 20.70
N SER A 780 -2.03 -34.14 20.93
CA SER A 780 -1.42 -33.49 22.09
C SER A 780 -0.28 -32.56 21.68
N ALA A 781 -0.22 -31.36 22.26
CA ALA A 781 0.84 -30.39 21.97
C ALA A 781 2.06 -30.60 22.89
N VAL A 782 3.24 -30.25 22.40
CA VAL A 782 4.49 -30.17 23.19
C VAL A 782 4.78 -28.69 23.46
N PRO A 783 4.49 -28.14 24.65
CA PRO A 783 4.45 -26.68 24.86
C PRO A 783 5.76 -25.91 24.61
N SER A 784 6.91 -26.59 24.62
CA SER A 784 8.21 -25.98 24.35
C SER A 784 8.52 -25.74 22.87
N THR A 785 7.71 -26.28 21.95
CA THR A 785 7.90 -26.10 20.52
C THR A 785 7.30 -24.79 20.01
N VAL A 786 7.79 -24.33 18.86
CA VAL A 786 7.17 -23.26 18.07
C VAL A 786 6.29 -23.90 17.00
N VAL A 787 5.08 -23.38 16.82
CA VAL A 787 4.15 -23.85 15.79
C VAL A 787 4.26 -22.99 14.54
N MET A 788 4.48 -23.59 13.38
CA MET A 788 4.38 -22.91 12.09
C MET A 788 3.01 -23.18 11.44
N SER A 789 2.16 -22.16 11.41
CA SER A 789 0.76 -22.27 10.98
C SER A 789 0.61 -22.04 9.49
N TYR A 790 0.44 -23.12 8.71
CA TYR A 790 0.30 -23.05 7.26
C TYR A 790 -1.13 -23.29 6.79
N ARG A 791 -1.94 -24.05 7.55
CA ARG A 791 -3.36 -24.35 7.23
C ARG A 791 -4.32 -23.21 7.57
N GLY A 792 -3.82 -21.98 7.61
CA GLY A 792 -4.55 -20.76 7.98
C GLY A 792 -4.28 -20.30 9.41
N HIS A 793 -5.25 -19.60 10.02
CA HIS A 793 -5.10 -18.90 11.30
C HIS A 793 -5.72 -19.62 12.50
N ALA A 794 -6.57 -20.62 12.24
CA ALA A 794 -7.18 -21.42 13.29
C ALA A 794 -6.12 -22.21 14.11
N PRO A 795 -5.12 -22.87 13.49
CA PRO A 795 -4.06 -23.53 14.26
C PRO A 795 -3.22 -22.56 15.09
N ALA A 796 -2.88 -21.38 14.55
CA ALA A 796 -2.24 -20.30 15.30
C ALA A 796 -3.05 -19.89 16.55
N SER A 797 -4.38 -19.73 16.41
CA SER A 797 -5.26 -19.41 17.53
C SER A 797 -5.24 -20.51 18.60
N ARG A 798 -5.27 -21.80 18.19
CA ARG A 798 -5.14 -22.95 19.10
C ARG A 798 -3.78 -22.98 19.82
N ALA A 799 -2.71 -22.55 19.16
CA ALA A 799 -1.38 -22.45 19.77
C ALA A 799 -1.34 -21.34 20.83
N PHE A 800 -1.95 -20.17 20.56
CA PHE A 800 -2.06 -19.08 21.54
C PHE A 800 -2.92 -19.45 22.77
N GLU A 801 -3.98 -20.26 22.59
CA GLU A 801 -4.74 -20.82 23.71
C GLU A 801 -3.88 -21.68 24.64
N LYS A 802 -2.78 -22.24 24.13
CA LYS A 802 -1.81 -23.08 24.85
C LYS A 802 -0.53 -22.34 25.25
N ASP A 803 -0.49 -21.02 25.08
CA ASP A 803 0.66 -20.16 25.36
C ASP A 803 1.94 -20.56 24.60
N MET A 804 1.76 -21.06 23.37
CA MET A 804 2.85 -21.48 22.49
C MET A 804 3.22 -20.35 21.53
N LYS A 805 4.52 -20.29 21.17
CA LYS A 805 5.02 -19.38 20.14
C LYS A 805 4.58 -19.82 18.75
N VAL A 806 4.30 -18.85 17.88
CA VAL A 806 3.78 -19.08 16.53
C VAL A 806 4.61 -18.35 15.49
N ILE A 807 4.78 -18.99 14.34
CA ILE A 807 5.17 -18.37 13.07
C ILE A 807 4.00 -18.55 12.10
N LEU A 808 3.56 -17.48 11.45
CA LEU A 808 2.49 -17.56 10.45
C LEU A 808 3.08 -17.82 9.07
N ALA A 809 2.60 -18.84 8.39
CA ALA A 809 2.89 -19.13 6.98
C ALA A 809 1.63 -19.55 6.21
N PRO A 810 0.47 -18.87 6.37
CA PRO A 810 -0.80 -19.37 5.85
C PRO A 810 -0.78 -19.45 4.32
N ASN A 811 -1.13 -20.62 3.79
CA ASN A 811 -1.02 -20.93 2.37
C ASN A 811 -1.76 -19.95 1.45
N ARG A 812 -2.85 -19.33 1.89
CA ARG A 812 -3.62 -18.36 1.08
C ARG A 812 -2.91 -17.03 0.83
N TRP A 813 -1.83 -16.71 1.54
CA TRP A 813 -1.06 -15.46 1.40
C TRP A 813 0.44 -15.67 1.23
N CYS A 814 0.97 -16.77 1.77
CA CYS A 814 2.40 -16.95 1.95
C CYS A 814 3.01 -18.07 1.12
N TYR A 815 2.24 -18.80 0.30
CA TYR A 815 2.76 -19.90 -0.53
C TYR A 815 3.08 -19.40 -1.94
N TYR A 816 4.35 -19.12 -2.20
CA TYR A 816 4.83 -18.52 -3.45
C TYR A 816 5.10 -19.55 -4.55
N ASP A 817 4.92 -20.84 -4.28
CA ASP A 817 4.72 -21.87 -5.30
C ASP A 817 3.41 -21.67 -6.08
N TYR A 818 2.40 -21.06 -5.46
CA TYR A 818 1.16 -20.68 -6.14
C TYR A 818 1.40 -19.57 -7.15
N ASP A 819 0.67 -19.63 -8.26
CA ASP A 819 0.86 -18.70 -9.36
C ASP A 819 0.48 -17.26 -8.97
N GLN A 820 1.20 -16.32 -9.59
CA GLN A 820 0.96 -14.87 -9.48
C GLN A 820 0.60 -14.23 -10.84
N GLU A 821 0.72 -14.99 -11.93
CA GLU A 821 0.33 -14.62 -13.28
C GLU A 821 -0.90 -15.40 -13.70
N GLU A 822 -1.75 -14.81 -14.54
CA GLU A 822 -2.92 -15.51 -15.04
C GLU A 822 -2.54 -16.76 -15.84
N ILE A 823 -3.16 -17.90 -15.50
CA ILE A 823 -2.91 -19.18 -16.14
C ILE A 823 -3.99 -19.48 -17.16
N LYS A 824 -3.60 -19.78 -18.40
CA LYS A 824 -4.51 -20.25 -19.45
C LYS A 824 -5.04 -21.68 -19.20
N ASP A 825 -4.23 -22.53 -18.55
CA ASP A 825 -4.54 -23.92 -18.21
C ASP A 825 -4.22 -24.20 -16.72
N ILE A 826 -5.19 -23.96 -15.83
CA ILE A 826 -5.06 -24.22 -14.39
C ILE A 826 -4.97 -25.74 -14.16
N PRO A 827 -3.85 -26.29 -13.63
CA PRO A 827 -3.80 -27.69 -13.19
C PRO A 827 -4.89 -27.97 -12.14
N ALA A 828 -5.51 -29.15 -12.15
CA ALA A 828 -6.69 -29.42 -11.31
C ALA A 828 -6.39 -29.49 -9.80
N ASN A 829 -5.15 -29.24 -9.39
CA ASN A 829 -4.69 -29.18 -8.00
C ASN A 829 -4.08 -27.81 -7.60
N HIS A 830 -4.06 -26.80 -8.48
CA HIS A 830 -3.60 -25.43 -8.21
C HIS A 830 -4.80 -24.46 -8.22
N HIS A 831 -5.55 -24.39 -7.11
CA HIS A 831 -6.76 -23.56 -7.03
C HIS A 831 -6.52 -22.17 -6.42
N LEU A 832 -5.34 -21.96 -5.83
CA LEU A 832 -5.04 -20.73 -5.11
C LEU A 832 -4.10 -19.85 -5.92
N PHE A 833 -4.45 -18.58 -5.96
CA PHE A 833 -3.78 -17.54 -6.72
C PHE A 833 -3.37 -16.44 -5.74
N ILE A 834 -2.08 -16.08 -5.74
CA ILE A 834 -1.53 -15.08 -4.82
C ILE A 834 -0.88 -13.97 -5.64
N THR A 835 -1.67 -12.94 -5.94
CA THR A 835 -1.18 -11.72 -6.57
C THR A 835 -0.25 -10.95 -5.64
N LEU A 836 0.54 -10.05 -6.23
CA LEU A 836 1.36 -9.11 -5.50
C LEU A 836 0.55 -8.31 -4.48
N ARG A 837 -0.61 -7.77 -4.92
CA ARG A 837 -1.54 -7.03 -4.06
C ARG A 837 -2.02 -7.88 -2.89
N LYS A 838 -2.45 -9.11 -3.13
CA LYS A 838 -2.95 -10.00 -2.08
C LYS A 838 -1.89 -10.33 -1.02
N ALA A 839 -0.65 -10.56 -1.44
CA ALA A 839 0.46 -10.78 -0.51
C ALA A 839 0.76 -9.52 0.31
N TYR A 840 0.71 -8.33 -0.30
CA TYR A 840 0.94 -7.05 0.37
C TYR A 840 -0.15 -6.68 1.36
N THR A 841 -1.43 -6.83 0.99
CA THR A 841 -2.58 -6.43 1.81
C THR A 841 -2.92 -7.45 2.90
N TYR A 842 -2.03 -8.41 3.16
CA TYR A 842 -2.21 -9.37 4.23
C TYR A 842 -2.22 -8.67 5.59
N ASP A 843 -3.35 -8.79 6.28
CA ASP A 843 -3.58 -8.33 7.65
C ASP A 843 -3.96 -9.54 8.50
N TYR A 844 -2.98 -10.10 9.20
CA TYR A 844 -3.15 -11.33 9.97
C TYR A 844 -4.13 -11.16 11.15
N MET A 845 -4.26 -9.94 11.70
CA MET A 845 -5.11 -9.67 12.86
C MET A 845 -6.59 -9.86 12.54
N GLN A 846 -7.00 -9.61 11.29
CA GLN A 846 -8.40 -9.81 10.86
C GLN A 846 -8.84 -11.27 10.89
N TYR A 847 -7.90 -12.22 10.82
CA TYR A 847 -8.20 -13.64 10.66
C TYR A 847 -7.96 -14.45 11.94
N LEU A 848 -7.34 -13.87 12.97
CA LEU A 848 -7.16 -14.52 14.27
C LEU A 848 -8.47 -14.56 15.06
N ASN A 849 -8.62 -15.57 15.92
CA ASN A 849 -9.73 -15.59 16.88
C ASN A 849 -9.60 -14.40 17.85
N LYS A 850 -10.63 -13.54 17.89
CA LYS A 850 -10.67 -12.32 18.70
C LYS A 850 -10.41 -12.57 20.20
N ASP A 851 -10.82 -13.73 20.73
CA ASP A 851 -10.63 -14.07 22.15
C ASP A 851 -9.16 -14.23 22.54
N VAL A 852 -8.28 -14.55 21.58
CA VAL A 852 -6.85 -14.78 21.81
C VAL A 852 -5.93 -13.92 20.95
N ALA A 853 -6.48 -13.09 20.05
CA ALA A 853 -5.71 -12.23 19.16
C ALA A 853 -4.75 -11.29 19.91
N HIS A 854 -5.13 -10.80 21.08
CA HIS A 854 -4.29 -9.96 21.94
C HIS A 854 -2.98 -10.64 22.39
N LYS A 855 -2.90 -11.98 22.36
CA LYS A 855 -1.67 -12.72 22.69
C LYS A 855 -0.65 -12.69 21.56
N ALA A 856 -1.04 -12.26 20.35
CA ALA A 856 -0.13 -12.21 19.21
C ALA A 856 1.07 -11.29 19.48
N ASP A 857 0.89 -10.20 20.22
CA ASP A 857 1.96 -9.25 20.54
C ASP A 857 3.14 -9.91 21.29
N ASP A 858 2.88 -10.95 22.09
CA ASP A 858 3.89 -11.66 22.87
C ASP A 858 4.33 -13.00 22.24
N LEU A 859 3.42 -13.67 21.53
CA LEU A 859 3.61 -15.06 21.09
C LEU A 859 3.85 -15.22 19.58
N LEU A 860 3.52 -14.21 18.76
CA LEU A 860 3.78 -14.25 17.32
C LEU A 860 5.22 -13.79 17.05
N LEU A 861 6.07 -14.72 16.62
CA LEU A 861 7.46 -14.39 16.28
C LEU A 861 7.56 -13.59 14.98
N GLY A 862 6.64 -13.86 14.04
CA GLY A 862 6.55 -13.18 12.75
C GLY A 862 5.93 -14.04 11.66
N ILE A 863 6.22 -13.70 10.41
CA ILE A 863 5.59 -14.28 9.22
C ILE A 863 6.67 -14.80 8.27
N GLN A 864 6.36 -15.88 7.55
CA GLN A 864 7.23 -16.50 6.56
C GLN A 864 6.50 -16.78 5.26
N ALA A 865 7.15 -16.52 4.13
CA ALA A 865 6.72 -17.03 2.83
C ALA A 865 7.42 -18.36 2.50
N CYS A 866 6.70 -19.30 1.88
CA CYS A 866 7.16 -20.62 1.51
C CYS A 866 7.22 -20.79 0.00
N VAL A 867 8.34 -21.30 -0.51
CA VAL A 867 8.48 -21.70 -1.91
C VAL A 867 8.64 -23.22 -1.98
N TRP A 868 7.54 -23.92 -2.22
CA TRP A 868 7.52 -25.37 -2.45
C TRP A 868 7.90 -25.73 -3.89
N GLY A 869 8.53 -26.90 -4.09
CA GLY A 869 9.33 -27.17 -5.28
C GLY A 869 8.66 -28.02 -6.37
N GLU A 870 7.45 -28.57 -6.17
CA GLU A 870 6.83 -29.56 -7.07
C GLU A 870 6.82 -29.13 -8.54
N TYR A 871 6.58 -27.84 -8.78
CA TYR A 871 6.42 -27.24 -10.10
C TYR A 871 7.45 -26.15 -10.41
N ILE A 872 8.59 -26.20 -9.71
CA ILE A 872 9.68 -25.22 -9.82
C ILE A 872 11.00 -25.94 -10.14
N PRO A 873 11.16 -26.49 -11.35
CA PRO A 873 12.26 -27.40 -11.65
C PRO A 873 13.64 -26.74 -11.75
N ASP A 874 13.70 -25.42 -11.92
CA ASP A 874 14.92 -24.66 -12.21
C ASP A 874 14.90 -23.24 -11.63
N ALA A 875 16.07 -22.59 -11.64
CA ALA A 875 16.27 -21.25 -11.10
C ALA A 875 15.40 -20.17 -11.75
N PRO A 876 15.24 -20.10 -13.10
CA PRO A 876 14.32 -19.15 -13.71
C PRO A 876 12.87 -19.28 -13.22
N LYS A 877 12.36 -20.51 -13.06
CA LYS A 877 11.01 -20.70 -12.49
C LYS A 877 10.96 -20.32 -11.01
N LEU A 878 12.01 -20.61 -10.23
CA LEU A 878 12.13 -20.20 -8.82
C LEU A 878 12.08 -18.68 -8.69
N HIS A 879 12.90 -17.98 -9.47
CA HIS A 879 12.95 -16.52 -9.51
C HIS A 879 11.58 -15.93 -9.88
N THR A 880 10.97 -16.39 -10.97
CA THR A 880 9.68 -15.85 -11.44
C THR A 880 8.53 -16.14 -10.48
N GLN A 881 8.56 -17.23 -9.71
CA GLN A 881 7.59 -17.49 -8.65
C GLN A 881 7.85 -16.67 -7.37
N THR A 882 9.10 -16.37 -7.07
CA THR A 882 9.44 -15.68 -5.81
C THR A 882 9.37 -14.15 -5.94
N TYR A 883 9.79 -13.59 -7.07
CA TYR A 883 9.96 -12.16 -7.27
C TYR A 883 8.92 -11.59 -8.25
N PRO A 884 8.33 -10.42 -7.95
CA PRO A 884 8.69 -9.50 -6.86
C PRO A 884 7.96 -9.75 -5.52
N ARG A 885 7.18 -10.82 -5.37
CA ARG A 885 6.38 -11.07 -4.13
C ARG A 885 7.21 -11.10 -2.85
N SER A 886 8.48 -11.53 -2.88
CA SER A 886 9.39 -11.41 -1.72
C SER A 886 9.47 -9.99 -1.14
N ALA A 887 9.39 -8.96 -1.99
CA ALA A 887 9.37 -7.56 -1.56
C ALA A 887 8.11 -7.21 -0.73
N THR A 888 6.98 -7.90 -0.99
CA THR A 888 5.74 -7.70 -0.23
C THR A 888 5.83 -8.28 1.17
N ILE A 889 6.35 -9.50 1.33
CA ILE A 889 6.48 -10.10 2.67
C ILE A 889 7.53 -9.37 3.50
N ALA A 890 8.56 -8.83 2.85
CA ALA A 890 9.50 -7.93 3.49
C ALA A 890 8.83 -6.67 4.04
N GLU A 891 7.96 -6.01 3.25
CA GLU A 891 7.17 -4.86 3.74
C GLU A 891 6.23 -5.27 4.90
N VAL A 892 5.49 -6.37 4.75
CA VAL A 892 4.53 -6.86 5.76
C VAL A 892 5.22 -7.17 7.09
N THR A 893 6.47 -7.62 7.05
CA THR A 893 7.20 -8.07 8.24
C THR A 893 8.14 -7.04 8.85
N TRP A 894 8.42 -5.95 8.13
CA TRP A 894 9.27 -4.86 8.58
C TRP A 894 8.46 -3.60 8.91
N THR A 895 7.61 -3.14 7.99
CA THR A 895 6.88 -1.87 8.10
C THR A 895 5.69 -2.00 9.04
N ALA A 896 5.50 -1.03 9.94
CA ALA A 896 4.30 -0.95 10.78
C ALA A 896 3.01 -0.88 9.93
N ASP A 897 1.92 -1.51 10.39
CA ASP A 897 0.68 -1.61 9.61
C ASP A 897 0.09 -0.24 9.24
N SER A 898 0.15 0.73 10.16
CA SER A 898 -0.31 2.10 9.95
C SER A 898 0.49 2.87 8.88
N SER A 899 1.70 2.39 8.55
CA SER A 899 2.60 3.04 7.59
C SER A 899 2.63 2.34 6.23
N ARG A 900 1.94 1.21 6.07
CA ARG A 900 1.84 0.50 4.78
C ARG A 900 0.86 1.22 3.85
N ASN A 901 1.34 1.59 2.66
CA ASN A 901 0.53 2.20 1.59
C ASN A 901 0.77 1.49 0.24
N TRP A 902 -0.27 0.83 -0.29
CA TRP A 902 -0.18 0.07 -1.54
C TRP A 902 0.20 0.94 -2.74
N ASP A 903 -0.40 2.13 -2.88
CA ASP A 903 -0.14 3.01 -4.02
C ASP A 903 1.31 3.52 -4.02
N ASN A 904 1.87 3.80 -2.84
CA ASN A 904 3.29 4.13 -2.71
C ASN A 904 4.19 2.92 -3.01
N PHE A 905 3.85 1.75 -2.46
CA PHE A 905 4.63 0.52 -2.64
C PHE A 905 4.78 0.14 -4.12
N ARG A 906 3.69 0.18 -4.90
CA ARG A 906 3.75 -0.15 -6.33
C ARG A 906 4.62 0.81 -7.15
N VAL A 907 4.77 2.06 -6.73
CA VAL A 907 5.69 3.01 -7.38
C VAL A 907 7.14 2.68 -7.02
N ARG A 908 7.43 2.36 -5.75
CA ARG A 908 8.78 1.98 -5.33
C ARG A 908 9.25 0.67 -5.97
N LEU A 909 8.33 -0.21 -6.34
CA LEU A 909 8.63 -1.44 -7.07
C LEU A 909 9.25 -1.21 -8.44
N GLU A 910 9.01 -0.07 -9.10
CA GLU A 910 9.64 0.20 -10.42
C GLU A 910 11.17 0.15 -10.30
N LYS A 911 11.73 0.82 -9.29
CA LYS A 911 13.17 0.77 -8.99
C LYS A 911 13.63 -0.61 -8.49
N GLU A 912 12.73 -1.40 -7.92
CA GLU A 912 13.04 -2.76 -7.49
C GLU A 912 13.29 -3.68 -8.68
N PHE A 913 12.50 -3.55 -9.77
CA PHE A 913 12.75 -4.30 -10.99
C PHE A 913 14.12 -4.00 -11.58
N ASP A 914 14.56 -2.73 -11.58
CA ASP A 914 15.92 -2.37 -12.02
C ASP A 914 17.01 -3.06 -11.20
N ARG A 915 16.79 -3.23 -9.88
CA ARG A 915 17.74 -3.94 -8.99
C ARG A 915 17.76 -5.43 -9.28
N LEU A 916 16.59 -6.03 -9.51
CA LEU A 916 16.47 -7.44 -9.89
C LEU A 916 17.23 -7.70 -11.20
N GLU A 917 17.07 -6.82 -12.19
CA GLU A 917 17.81 -6.89 -13.45
C GLU A 917 19.32 -6.75 -13.23
N ALA A 918 19.76 -5.78 -12.42
CA ALA A 918 21.17 -5.60 -12.10
C ALA A 918 21.79 -6.82 -11.39
N LYS A 919 21.01 -7.55 -10.58
CA LYS A 919 21.42 -8.82 -9.94
C LYS A 919 21.25 -10.05 -10.83
N GLY A 920 20.73 -9.90 -12.05
CA GLY A 920 20.42 -11.00 -12.96
C GLY A 920 19.39 -11.97 -12.40
N VAL A 921 18.40 -11.47 -11.66
CA VAL A 921 17.28 -12.23 -11.10
C VAL A 921 16.07 -12.05 -12.02
N ASP A 922 15.54 -13.15 -12.54
CA ASP A 922 14.28 -13.11 -13.29
C ASP A 922 13.12 -12.77 -12.36
N TYR A 923 12.00 -12.31 -12.91
CA TYR A 923 10.85 -11.92 -12.09
C TYR A 923 9.57 -12.01 -12.92
N SER A 924 8.46 -12.17 -12.21
CA SER A 924 7.13 -12.19 -12.81
C SER A 924 6.80 -10.87 -13.53
N LYS A 925 6.13 -10.98 -14.68
CA LYS A 925 5.62 -9.82 -15.43
C LYS A 925 4.20 -9.42 -15.04
N ALA A 926 3.60 -10.07 -14.04
CA ALA A 926 2.24 -9.80 -13.53
C ALA A 926 2.00 -8.32 -13.22
N TYR A 927 3.02 -7.63 -12.71
CA TYR A 927 2.94 -6.22 -12.35
C TYR A 927 2.46 -5.31 -13.51
N TRP A 928 2.85 -5.62 -14.75
CA TRP A 928 2.42 -4.86 -15.94
C TRP A 928 1.19 -5.45 -16.63
N GLN A 929 0.63 -6.56 -16.16
CA GLN A 929 -0.43 -7.28 -16.84
C GLN A 929 -1.77 -7.13 -16.13
N VAL A 930 -2.86 -7.19 -16.90
CA VAL A 930 -4.20 -7.27 -16.32
C VAL A 930 -4.40 -8.69 -15.78
N ILE A 931 -4.80 -8.76 -14.52
CA ILE A 931 -5.04 -10.00 -13.79
C ILE A 931 -6.54 -10.16 -13.58
N VAL A 932 -7.06 -11.36 -13.85
CA VAL A 932 -8.43 -11.74 -13.52
C VAL A 932 -8.43 -12.46 -12.17
N ASN A 933 -8.92 -11.80 -11.14
CA ASN A 933 -9.09 -12.38 -9.82
C ASN A 933 -10.55 -12.80 -9.61
N MET A 934 -10.78 -14.05 -9.24
CA MET A 934 -12.13 -14.59 -9.02
C MET A 934 -12.12 -15.84 -8.16
N ASP A 935 -13.26 -16.09 -7.52
CA ASP A 935 -13.53 -17.37 -6.84
C ASP A 935 -13.94 -18.42 -7.88
N LEU A 936 -13.04 -19.37 -8.14
CA LEU A 936 -13.28 -20.46 -9.09
C LEU A 936 -14.38 -21.43 -8.64
N GLU A 937 -14.73 -21.45 -7.35
CA GLU A 937 -15.75 -22.33 -6.77
C GLU A 937 -17.18 -21.76 -6.88
N SER A 938 -17.32 -20.44 -7.09
CA SER A 938 -18.64 -19.78 -7.22
C SER A 938 -19.48 -20.31 -8.39
N GLU A 939 -20.80 -20.25 -8.40
CA GLU A 939 -21.59 -20.62 -9.59
C GLU A 939 -21.76 -19.45 -10.57
N TYR A 940 -22.00 -19.72 -11.86
CA TYR A 940 -22.36 -18.66 -12.82
C TYR A 940 -23.78 -18.13 -12.57
N PRO A 941 -24.03 -16.81 -12.73
CA PRO A 941 -23.08 -15.75 -13.06
C PRO A 941 -22.10 -15.45 -11.91
N ARG A 942 -20.83 -15.23 -12.25
CA ARG A 942 -19.75 -14.99 -11.29
C ARG A 942 -19.33 -13.53 -11.33
N GLU A 943 -18.91 -13.00 -10.17
CA GLU A 943 -18.22 -11.72 -10.11
C GLU A 943 -16.72 -11.94 -10.29
N VAL A 944 -16.08 -11.11 -11.11
CA VAL A 944 -14.63 -11.13 -11.34
C VAL A 944 -14.07 -9.73 -11.14
N GLU A 945 -12.90 -9.66 -10.53
CA GLU A 945 -12.13 -8.43 -10.35
C GLU A 945 -11.03 -8.36 -11.41
N LEU A 946 -10.95 -7.24 -12.13
CA LEU A 946 -9.83 -6.96 -13.03
C LEU A 946 -8.84 -6.06 -12.30
N GLU A 947 -7.65 -6.60 -12.07
CA GLU A 947 -6.57 -5.92 -11.35
C GLU A 947 -5.43 -5.55 -12.31
N LEU A 948 -4.78 -4.41 -12.06
CA LEU A 948 -3.52 -4.03 -12.69
C LEU A 948 -2.68 -3.30 -11.65
N ASP A 949 -1.48 -3.81 -11.41
CA ASP A 949 -0.61 -3.29 -10.35
C ASP A 949 0.28 -2.15 -10.83
N TYR A 950 0.55 -2.06 -12.15
CA TYR A 950 1.33 -0.96 -12.72
C TYR A 950 0.66 0.38 -12.39
N PRO A 951 1.37 1.31 -11.73
CA PRO A 951 0.82 2.60 -11.38
C PRO A 951 0.39 3.36 -12.63
N TYR A 952 -0.61 4.22 -12.46
CA TYR A 952 -1.07 5.18 -13.47
C TYR A 952 -1.78 4.60 -14.71
N ALA A 953 -1.67 3.30 -14.97
CA ALA A 953 -2.38 2.64 -16.05
C ALA A 953 -3.84 2.36 -15.71
N VAL A 954 -4.70 2.46 -16.71
CA VAL A 954 -6.12 2.12 -16.64
C VAL A 954 -6.41 0.88 -17.46
N ILE A 955 -7.35 0.05 -17.00
CA ILE A 955 -7.72 -1.19 -17.70
C ILE A 955 -8.78 -0.88 -18.74
N ARG A 956 -8.53 -1.24 -19.99
CA ARG A 956 -9.48 -1.17 -21.11
C ARG A 956 -9.86 -2.58 -21.53
N TYR A 957 -11.11 -2.80 -21.95
CA TYR A 957 -11.60 -4.14 -22.27
C TYR A 957 -12.57 -4.20 -23.44
N THR A 958 -12.77 -5.42 -23.95
CA THR A 958 -13.79 -5.80 -24.93
C THR A 958 -14.48 -7.08 -24.47
N THR A 959 -15.72 -7.31 -24.92
CA THR A 959 -16.54 -8.46 -24.52
C THR A 959 -16.79 -9.44 -25.68
N ASP A 960 -16.12 -9.24 -26.81
CA ASP A 960 -16.24 -10.05 -28.03
C ASP A 960 -14.91 -10.75 -28.39
N GLY A 961 -13.92 -10.67 -27.50
CA GLY A 961 -12.59 -11.23 -27.68
C GLY A 961 -11.65 -10.41 -28.57
N THR A 962 -12.07 -9.23 -29.08
CA THR A 962 -11.19 -8.37 -29.89
C THR A 962 -10.10 -7.71 -29.05
N GLU A 963 -8.98 -7.33 -29.67
CA GLU A 963 -7.87 -6.64 -28.99
C GLU A 963 -8.35 -5.27 -28.44
N PRO A 964 -8.23 -5.01 -27.13
CA PRO A 964 -8.53 -3.71 -26.56
C PRO A 964 -7.57 -2.64 -27.08
N THR A 965 -8.09 -1.44 -27.35
CA THR A 965 -7.30 -0.25 -27.71
C THR A 965 -7.45 0.81 -26.62
N ALA A 966 -6.68 1.90 -26.70
CA ALA A 966 -6.83 3.05 -25.81
C ALA A 966 -8.25 3.67 -25.87
N ASP A 967 -8.96 3.47 -26.99
CA ASP A 967 -10.34 3.94 -27.22
C ASP A 967 -11.41 2.93 -26.79
N SER A 968 -11.04 1.71 -26.41
CA SER A 968 -11.97 0.71 -25.89
C SER A 968 -12.62 1.20 -24.58
N PRO A 969 -13.78 0.65 -24.19
CA PRO A 969 -14.37 0.95 -22.88
C PRO A 969 -13.39 0.72 -21.73
N LEU A 970 -13.44 1.58 -20.71
CA LEU A 970 -12.75 1.31 -19.44
C LEU A 970 -13.43 0.16 -18.72
N ALA A 971 -12.62 -0.77 -18.22
CA ALA A 971 -13.10 -1.86 -17.42
C ALA A 971 -13.62 -1.34 -16.07
N PRO A 972 -14.80 -1.78 -15.62
CA PRO A 972 -15.17 -1.63 -14.22
C PRO A 972 -14.23 -2.51 -13.37
N ARG A 973 -14.01 -2.12 -12.11
CA ARG A 973 -13.19 -2.90 -11.18
C ARG A 973 -13.74 -4.32 -11.00
N TYR A 974 -15.04 -4.42 -10.80
CA TYR A 974 -15.77 -5.68 -10.74
C TYR A 974 -16.70 -5.80 -11.94
N MET A 975 -16.76 -6.98 -12.54
CA MET A 975 -17.74 -7.30 -13.58
C MET A 975 -18.39 -8.65 -13.33
N THR A 976 -19.67 -8.73 -13.66
CA THR A 976 -20.41 -9.99 -13.67
C THR A 976 -20.24 -10.65 -15.03
N VAL A 977 -19.81 -11.91 -15.03
CA VAL A 977 -19.61 -12.72 -16.24
C VAL A 977 -20.49 -13.97 -16.19
N ASN A 978 -20.97 -14.38 -17.35
CA ASN A 978 -21.71 -15.62 -17.57
C ASN A 978 -20.82 -16.67 -18.22
N LYS A 979 -21.28 -17.92 -18.13
CA LYS A 979 -20.64 -19.02 -18.84
C LYS A 979 -20.67 -18.78 -20.35
N GLY A 980 -19.49 -18.80 -20.98
CA GLY A 980 -19.26 -18.55 -22.40
C GLY A 980 -18.86 -17.12 -22.73
N ASP A 981 -18.90 -16.18 -21.78
CA ASP A 981 -18.46 -14.79 -22.01
C ASP A 981 -16.96 -14.77 -22.32
N VAL A 982 -16.56 -13.92 -23.27
CA VAL A 982 -15.16 -13.73 -23.64
C VAL A 982 -14.76 -12.29 -23.31
N ILE A 983 -13.84 -12.12 -22.37
CA ILE A 983 -13.30 -10.80 -22.01
C ILE A 983 -11.87 -10.72 -22.51
N SER A 984 -11.55 -9.68 -23.27
CA SER A 984 -10.17 -9.27 -23.50
C SER A 984 -9.90 -7.97 -22.77
N ALA A 985 -8.81 -7.85 -22.02
CA ALA A 985 -8.43 -6.60 -21.33
C ALA A 985 -6.92 -6.32 -21.38
N ARG A 986 -6.56 -5.04 -21.35
CA ARG A 986 -5.17 -4.57 -21.33
C ARG A 986 -5.05 -3.25 -20.58
N GLY A 987 -3.90 -3.01 -19.94
CA GLY A 987 -3.57 -1.73 -19.35
C GLY A 987 -3.19 -0.68 -20.42
N PHE A 988 -3.52 0.58 -20.18
CA PHE A 988 -3.11 1.71 -20.99
C PHE A 988 -2.70 2.87 -20.10
N MET A 989 -1.59 3.51 -20.42
CA MET A 989 -1.19 4.78 -19.82
C MET A 989 -2.10 5.91 -20.29
N PRO A 990 -2.13 7.06 -19.58
CA PRO A 990 -2.98 8.19 -19.96
C PRO A 990 -2.70 8.77 -21.36
N ASP A 991 -1.53 8.54 -21.93
CA ASP A 991 -1.13 8.91 -23.29
C ASP A 991 -1.56 7.89 -24.37
N GLY A 992 -2.23 6.80 -23.96
CA GLY A 992 -2.65 5.71 -24.83
C GLY A 992 -1.56 4.65 -25.07
N THR A 993 -0.39 4.78 -24.44
CA THR A 993 0.66 3.76 -24.52
C THR A 993 0.18 2.47 -23.85
N PRO A 994 0.21 1.32 -24.56
CA PRO A 994 -0.24 0.06 -23.99
C PRO A 994 0.73 -0.48 -22.94
N VAL A 995 0.19 -1.01 -21.85
CA VAL A 995 0.92 -1.63 -20.75
C VAL A 995 0.69 -3.13 -20.76
N GLY A 996 1.78 -3.89 -20.59
CA GLY A 996 1.75 -5.35 -20.63
C GLY A 996 1.23 -5.93 -21.93
N ILE A 997 0.68 -7.14 -21.84
CA ILE A 997 0.05 -7.87 -22.95
C ILE A 997 -1.46 -7.92 -22.74
N THR A 998 -2.20 -8.16 -23.82
CA THR A 998 -3.65 -8.39 -23.73
C THR A 998 -3.92 -9.74 -23.08
N MET A 999 -4.71 -9.68 -22.01
CA MET A 999 -5.37 -10.82 -21.41
C MET A 999 -6.62 -11.12 -22.23
N THR A 1000 -6.87 -12.40 -22.54
CA THR A 1000 -8.14 -12.85 -23.13
C THR A 1000 -8.58 -14.12 -22.43
N ARG A 1001 -9.78 -14.10 -21.86
CA ARG A 1001 -10.34 -15.21 -21.10
C ARG A 1001 -11.77 -15.52 -21.53
N THR A 1002 -12.05 -16.81 -21.67
CA THR A 1002 -13.41 -17.35 -21.77
C THR A 1002 -13.83 -17.89 -20.41
N PHE A 1003 -14.99 -17.45 -19.92
CA PHE A 1003 -15.52 -17.85 -18.62
C PHE A 1003 -16.39 -19.11 -18.72
#